data_AF-A0A671VDB7-F1
#
_entry.id   AF-A0A671VDB7-F1
#
_cell.length_a   1.000
_cell.length_b   1.000
_cell.length_c   1.000
_cell.angle_alpha   90.00
_cell.angle_beta   90.00
_cell.angle_gamma   90.00
#
_symmetry.space_group_name_H-M   'P 1'
#
loop_
_entity.id
_entity.type
_entity.pdbx_description
1 polymer ?
#
loop_
_entity_poly.entity_id
_entity_poly.type
_entity_poly.pdbx_seq_one_letter_code
_entity_poly.pdbx_strand_id
1 'polypeptide(L)'
;QEQPSFENVRFLLLLTLTSSPLCIFCAPHSFLYFSMCLYKLDRLSPPLDIQLDTVNCTAFSVRWKMPRRHVRSDSSHQCVFDVDIANLKVNTKYRVSVGAYGWAGEGRPSMPRDIGTASHEMCMPPSPPTQPVVMAVSDTELALSWQQGESEGSSPVLHFLVAYIRPEMDTEWTYIREPIESNSMVLKGLLPETEYQFVIRAVNAHGASPPSHINNPVRTLEVSSGDYGRYITDSRIKDEDGFDVDDSDYDIFIEEVMTRTYWLNHGLNFLICLPLLLHLSPTLPTTTTTPTMSPWKGEVPRVYDLTCDDTVCPPDSFCLSDYEGGGSRCHCNLGRRGDTCSEVVAVNFPRFYGHSHMTFEPLKNSYQTFQVTLEFKCAVCNNWMYNVLSLRFNCGTGAAQIVSESRIVVGQWHTVTVFRDGMSGWLRMDNDTPISGRSQGQYTKITFRSPLYVGGSPSAYWLVRATGANRGFIGCIQSLTINNKATDIRPWPLGRALSGADIGECSDNVCDLVSCANGGGCFANRADGFICLCPLGFRGTLCEESFSLSSPLFNETAFSYAVIQWPQTSQSYLSFMEFELTFRPLMPDGTLLYSDDAGSGDFLAISLVDGYVEFRFDCGSGGATIRSEEQISLDTWHELRVSRTAKSGILQVDSQRPIEGIAEGAFTQINCSSPLYIGGVPEYDKTKKTAGVIKPFTGIVQKLILNDLTMPITAGSATGVNVANSAHPCVESPCANGGTCRPKWDSYECDCPLGYDGRHCQKAVTEAIEIPQFIGRSYLTYDNRDILKRSVASGSRTSLFMRFKSTAKDGLLLWRGDSPMRPNSDFLSMGLQDGALIFSYNLGSGPANIAVNGTFTDGKWHRVKAVRDGQSGKLTVDDYGAKTGRSPGKMRQLNINGPLYVGGMKEIALHTNRQYIGGLVGCVSHFTLSTDYHLALVEDAADGKNINTCTN
;
A
#
# COMPACT_ATOMS: atom_id res chain seq x y z
N GLN A 1 -43.20 22.44 -68.92
CA GLN A 1 -42.17 21.86 -69.81
C GLN A 1 -40.82 22.15 -69.19
N GLU A 2 -39.94 21.14 -69.20
CA GLU A 2 -38.48 21.15 -69.01
C GLU A 2 -37.79 22.40 -68.41
N GLN A 3 -37.20 22.22 -67.23
CA GLN A 3 -35.85 22.70 -66.93
C GLN A 3 -34.99 21.51 -66.44
N PRO A 4 -33.66 21.50 -66.68
CA PRO A 4 -32.89 20.26 -66.74
C PRO A 4 -32.31 19.76 -65.41
N SER A 5 -31.85 18.51 -65.42
CA SER A 5 -31.11 17.84 -64.34
C SER A 5 -29.82 18.58 -63.95
N PHE A 6 -29.50 18.54 -62.65
CA PHE A 6 -28.15 18.79 -62.15
C PHE A 6 -27.37 17.47 -62.16
N GLU A 7 -26.23 17.43 -62.83
CA GLU A 7 -25.38 16.24 -62.91
C GLU A 7 -24.00 16.47 -62.30
N ASN A 8 -23.44 15.40 -61.74
CA ASN A 8 -22.16 15.42 -61.03
C ASN A 8 -20.99 15.08 -61.94
N VAL A 9 -19.92 15.86 -61.86
CA VAL A 9 -18.58 15.49 -62.33
C VAL A 9 -17.90 14.69 -61.23
N ARG A 10 -17.16 13.63 -61.58
CA ARG A 10 -16.35 12.85 -60.62
C ARG A 10 -14.87 12.86 -60.99
N PHE A 11 -13.99 12.69 -60.01
CA PHE A 11 -12.55 12.53 -60.25
C PHE A 11 -12.14 11.06 -60.08
N LEU A 12 -11.09 10.65 -60.79
CA LEU A 12 -10.50 9.32 -60.74
C LEU A 12 -8.99 9.44 -60.55
N LEU A 13 -8.45 8.86 -59.48
CA LEU A 13 -7.02 8.75 -59.29
C LEU A 13 -6.50 7.43 -59.87
N LEU A 14 -5.36 7.49 -60.57
CA LEU A 14 -4.64 6.31 -61.05
C LEU A 14 -3.28 6.20 -60.36
N LEU A 15 -3.13 5.15 -59.54
CA LEU A 15 -1.88 4.76 -58.93
C LEU A 15 -1.28 3.59 -59.72
N THR A 16 0.01 3.72 -60.07
CA THR A 16 0.76 2.66 -60.77
C THR A 16 2.05 2.34 -60.03
N LEU A 17 2.27 1.05 -59.75
CA LEU A 17 3.51 0.53 -59.18
C LEU A 17 4.53 0.35 -60.32
N THR A 18 5.58 1.16 -60.32
CA THR A 18 6.65 1.06 -61.31
C THR A 18 7.74 0.09 -60.87
N SER A 19 7.42 -1.21 -60.87
CA SER A 19 8.42 -2.27 -60.77
C SER A 19 9.17 -2.42 -62.10
N SER A 20 10.50 -2.32 -62.07
CA SER A 20 11.37 -2.78 -63.16
C SER A 20 11.16 -4.29 -63.40
N PRO A 21 11.43 -4.79 -64.62
CA PRO A 21 10.56 -5.81 -65.20
C PRO A 21 10.87 -7.24 -64.76
N LEU A 22 9.91 -7.87 -64.07
CA LEU A 22 9.60 -9.31 -64.12
C LEU A 22 8.21 -9.55 -63.50
N CYS A 23 7.55 -10.65 -63.90
CA CYS A 23 6.25 -11.15 -63.40
C CYS A 23 5.04 -10.20 -63.54
N ILE A 24 4.27 -10.38 -64.62
CA ILE A 24 2.89 -9.91 -64.72
C ILE A 24 1.98 -10.88 -63.95
N PHE A 25 1.29 -10.41 -62.91
CA PHE A 25 -0.03 -10.89 -62.48
C PHE A 25 -0.77 -9.75 -61.79
N CYS A 26 -2.10 -9.68 -61.96
CA CYS A 26 -2.87 -8.48 -61.64
C CYS A 26 -3.09 -8.29 -60.13
N ALA A 27 -2.68 -7.15 -59.60
CA ALA A 27 -3.17 -6.62 -58.32
C ALA A 27 -4.48 -5.83 -58.55
N PRO A 28 -5.42 -5.79 -57.59
CA PRO A 28 -6.64 -5.00 -57.71
C PRO A 28 -6.34 -3.50 -57.73
N HIS A 29 -6.83 -2.79 -58.75
CA HIS A 29 -6.68 -1.34 -58.84
C HIS A 29 -7.52 -0.64 -57.76
N SER A 30 -6.86 0.09 -56.85
CA SER A 30 -7.53 0.94 -55.86
C SER A 30 -8.00 2.24 -56.52
N PHE A 31 -9.29 2.34 -56.84
CA PHE A 31 -9.90 3.53 -57.41
C PHE A 31 -10.59 4.38 -56.34
N LEU A 32 -10.18 5.65 -56.21
CA LEU A 32 -10.83 6.65 -55.37
C LEU A 32 -11.70 7.58 -56.23
N TYR A 33 -12.93 7.82 -55.79
CA TYR A 33 -13.93 8.66 -56.48
C TYR A 33 -14.45 9.78 -55.57
N PHE A 34 -14.40 11.02 -56.07
CA PHE A 34 -15.00 12.22 -55.44
C PHE A 34 -15.97 12.90 -56.41
N SER A 35 -16.95 13.67 -55.94
CA SER A 35 -18.11 14.13 -56.74
C SER A 35 -18.46 15.61 -56.52
N MET A 36 -18.72 16.38 -57.58
CA MET A 36 -19.21 17.77 -57.48
C MET A 36 -19.96 18.25 -58.74
N CYS A 37 -20.96 19.13 -58.59
CA CYS A 37 -21.75 19.67 -59.72
C CYS A 37 -21.06 20.84 -60.43
N LEU A 38 -21.04 20.82 -61.78
CA LEU A 38 -20.67 21.95 -62.64
C LEU A 38 -21.54 21.95 -63.91
N TYR A 39 -21.92 23.14 -64.41
CA TYR A 39 -22.82 23.27 -65.55
C TYR A 39 -22.16 22.99 -66.91
N LYS A 40 -22.67 21.96 -67.59
CA LYS A 40 -22.75 21.74 -69.05
C LYS A 40 -21.73 22.49 -69.95
N LEU A 41 -20.62 21.83 -70.28
CA LEU A 41 -19.73 22.18 -71.39
C LEU A 41 -19.00 20.93 -71.91
N ASP A 42 -18.68 20.89 -73.20
CA ASP A 42 -18.12 19.70 -73.88
C ASP A 42 -16.62 19.48 -73.60
N ARG A 43 -16.26 18.20 -73.35
CA ARG A 43 -14.89 17.65 -73.22
C ARG A 43 -13.97 18.38 -72.23
N LEU A 44 -13.92 17.84 -71.00
CA LEU A 44 -13.01 18.25 -69.93
C LEU A 44 -11.54 18.32 -70.39
N SER A 45 -10.89 19.44 -70.10
CA SER A 45 -9.44 19.61 -70.24
C SER A 45 -8.70 18.92 -69.09
N PRO A 46 -7.47 18.39 -69.29
CA PRO A 46 -6.70 17.77 -68.21
C PRO A 46 -6.39 18.78 -67.07
N PRO A 47 -6.32 18.32 -65.80
CA PRO A 47 -5.94 19.17 -64.68
C PRO A 47 -4.50 19.70 -64.83
N LEU A 48 -4.26 20.91 -64.34
CA LEU A 48 -2.97 21.60 -64.49
C LEU A 48 -2.09 21.41 -63.27
N ASP A 49 -1.03 20.64 -63.49
CA ASP A 49 0.10 20.29 -62.63
C ASP A 49 -0.22 19.74 -61.24
N ILE A 50 0.34 18.55 -60.96
CA ILE A 50 0.22 17.87 -59.66
C ILE A 50 1.45 18.21 -58.82
N GLN A 51 1.23 18.51 -57.54
CA GLN A 51 2.24 18.49 -56.50
C GLN A 51 2.06 17.23 -55.66
N LEU A 52 3.17 16.60 -55.27
CA LEU A 52 3.22 15.37 -54.48
C LEU A 52 4.20 15.62 -53.33
N ASP A 53 3.75 15.52 -52.08
CA ASP A 53 4.58 15.71 -50.89
C ASP A 53 4.54 14.42 -50.02
N THR A 54 5.69 13.92 -49.56
CA THR A 54 5.74 12.70 -48.71
C THR A 54 5.28 13.05 -47.30
N VAL A 55 4.27 12.35 -46.79
CA VAL A 55 3.64 12.66 -45.50
C VAL A 55 4.27 11.85 -44.36
N ASN A 56 4.45 10.54 -44.55
CA ASN A 56 5.09 9.67 -43.55
C ASN A 56 5.64 8.36 -44.17
N CYS A 57 5.95 7.37 -43.33
CA CYS A 57 6.47 6.05 -43.71
C CYS A 57 5.57 5.26 -44.69
N THR A 58 4.25 5.50 -44.68
CA THR A 58 3.25 4.77 -45.47
C THR A 58 2.27 5.69 -46.22
N ALA A 59 2.57 6.99 -46.34
CA ALA A 59 1.66 7.97 -46.94
C ALA A 59 2.34 9.11 -47.73
N PHE A 60 1.64 9.61 -48.74
CA PHE A 60 1.94 10.88 -49.43
C PHE A 60 0.64 11.61 -49.82
N SER A 61 0.73 12.94 -50.00
CA SER A 61 -0.38 13.79 -50.43
C SER A 61 -0.36 14.05 -51.95
N VAL A 62 -1.52 14.36 -52.52
CA VAL A 62 -1.69 14.64 -53.96
C VAL A 62 -2.51 15.91 -54.15
N ARG A 63 -1.86 16.99 -54.57
CA ARG A 63 -2.47 18.32 -54.71
C ARG A 63 -2.51 18.78 -56.17
N TRP A 64 -3.65 19.29 -56.68
CA TRP A 64 -3.78 19.75 -58.07
C TRP A 64 -4.73 20.95 -58.24
N LYS A 65 -4.70 21.59 -59.42
CA LYS A 65 -5.49 22.79 -59.74
C LYS A 65 -6.21 22.69 -61.09
N MET A 66 -7.38 23.34 -61.20
CA MET A 66 -8.18 23.36 -62.44
C MET A 66 -7.80 24.51 -63.40
N PRO A 67 -7.84 24.31 -64.73
CA PRO A 67 -7.58 25.38 -65.70
C PRO A 67 -8.60 26.51 -65.66
N ARG A 68 -8.14 27.77 -65.59
CA ARG A 68 -8.96 28.99 -65.40
C ARG A 68 -10.08 29.25 -66.43
N ARG A 69 -10.16 28.52 -67.55
CA ARG A 69 -11.21 28.70 -68.58
C ARG A 69 -12.57 28.09 -68.22
N HIS A 70 -12.68 27.30 -67.15
CA HIS A 70 -13.91 26.57 -66.80
C HIS A 70 -14.54 26.99 -65.45
N VAL A 71 -14.15 28.14 -64.90
CA VAL A 71 -14.72 28.68 -63.65
C VAL A 71 -15.27 30.08 -63.93
N ARG A 72 -16.57 30.29 -63.68
CA ARG A 72 -17.22 31.61 -63.79
C ARG A 72 -18.15 31.85 -62.59
N SER A 73 -17.55 32.16 -61.46
CA SER A 73 -18.18 32.73 -60.27
C SER A 73 -17.37 33.93 -59.81
N ASP A 74 -18.00 34.99 -59.32
CA ASP A 74 -17.38 36.31 -59.15
C ASP A 74 -16.57 36.46 -57.84
N SER A 75 -15.76 35.44 -57.51
CA SER A 75 -14.75 35.50 -56.46
C SER A 75 -13.48 34.77 -56.91
N SER A 76 -12.31 35.29 -56.53
CA SER A 76 -11.00 34.89 -57.05
C SER A 76 -10.45 33.56 -56.52
N HIS A 77 -11.29 32.70 -55.97
CA HIS A 77 -10.92 31.40 -55.42
C HIS A 77 -10.51 30.42 -56.52
N GLN A 78 -9.20 30.18 -56.67
CA GLN A 78 -8.72 29.03 -57.43
C GLN A 78 -9.00 27.76 -56.62
N CYS A 79 -9.89 26.89 -57.10
CA CYS A 79 -10.08 25.57 -56.50
C CYS A 79 -8.78 24.77 -56.57
N VAL A 80 -8.18 24.55 -55.40
CA VAL A 80 -7.07 23.62 -55.16
C VAL A 80 -7.68 22.40 -54.50
N PHE A 81 -7.35 21.21 -55.00
CA PHE A 81 -7.77 19.94 -54.42
C PHE A 81 -6.55 19.27 -53.80
N ASP A 82 -6.76 18.51 -52.73
CA ASP A 82 -5.73 17.82 -51.96
C ASP A 82 -6.31 16.49 -51.44
N VAL A 83 -5.46 15.47 -51.29
CA VAL A 83 -5.85 14.15 -50.74
C VAL A 83 -4.62 13.39 -50.24
N ASP A 84 -4.67 12.92 -49.00
CA ASP A 84 -3.67 12.01 -48.45
C ASP A 84 -3.96 10.56 -48.85
N ILE A 85 -2.92 9.83 -49.22
CA ILE A 85 -2.98 8.41 -49.61
C ILE A 85 -2.11 7.63 -48.64
N ALA A 86 -2.75 6.89 -47.74
CA ALA A 86 -2.11 6.10 -46.69
C ALA A 86 -2.06 4.59 -47.03
N ASN A 87 -1.55 3.78 -46.09
CA ASN A 87 -1.40 2.32 -46.19
C ASN A 87 -0.55 1.84 -47.38
N LEU A 88 0.37 2.70 -47.84
CA LEU A 88 1.36 2.38 -48.86
C LEU A 88 2.55 1.62 -48.27
N LYS A 89 3.30 0.91 -49.12
CA LYS A 89 4.52 0.21 -48.70
C LYS A 89 5.61 1.23 -48.37
N VAL A 90 6.37 0.99 -47.30
CA VAL A 90 7.53 1.79 -46.89
C VAL A 90 8.63 1.74 -47.94
N ASN A 91 9.45 2.79 -48.07
CA ASN A 91 10.58 2.89 -49.00
C ASN A 91 10.25 2.49 -50.46
N THR A 92 9.03 2.74 -50.91
CA THR A 92 8.51 2.29 -52.21
C THR A 92 8.17 3.50 -53.10
N LYS A 93 8.56 3.43 -54.37
CA LYS A 93 8.24 4.47 -55.36
C LYS A 93 6.92 4.18 -56.09
N TYR A 94 6.11 5.23 -56.20
CA TYR A 94 4.79 5.24 -56.81
C TYR A 94 4.74 6.25 -57.95
N ARG A 95 4.03 5.90 -59.03
CA ARG A 95 3.74 6.81 -60.15
C ARG A 95 2.27 7.16 -60.16
N VAL A 96 1.97 8.45 -60.10
CA VAL A 96 0.66 9.03 -59.80
C VAL A 96 0.18 9.90 -60.97
N SER A 97 -1.07 9.75 -61.39
CA SER A 97 -1.77 10.70 -62.26
C SER A 97 -3.23 10.89 -61.86
N VAL A 98 -3.77 12.08 -62.15
CA VAL A 98 -5.15 12.48 -61.82
C VAL A 98 -5.96 12.61 -63.11
N GLY A 99 -7.10 11.93 -63.18
CA GLY A 99 -8.11 12.05 -64.23
C GLY A 99 -9.42 12.67 -63.73
N ALA A 100 -10.21 13.19 -64.67
CA ALA A 100 -11.54 13.72 -64.41
C ALA A 100 -12.56 13.00 -65.31
N TYR A 101 -13.73 12.68 -64.77
CA TYR A 101 -14.79 11.91 -65.40
C TYR A 101 -16.13 12.64 -65.30
N GLY A 102 -16.98 12.53 -66.31
CA GLY A 102 -18.35 13.05 -66.25
C GLY A 102 -19.28 12.34 -67.22
N TRP A 103 -20.49 12.87 -67.37
CA TRP A 103 -21.51 12.33 -68.29
C TRP A 103 -21.04 12.16 -69.74
N ALA A 104 -20.03 12.95 -70.17
CA ALA A 104 -19.40 12.88 -71.49
C ALA A 104 -18.20 11.89 -71.58
N GLY A 105 -17.94 11.10 -70.54
CA GLY A 105 -16.85 10.11 -70.46
C GLY A 105 -15.60 10.57 -69.69
N GLU A 106 -14.52 9.80 -69.82
CA GLU A 106 -13.22 10.09 -69.21
C GLU A 106 -12.49 11.21 -69.95
N GLY A 107 -12.10 12.25 -69.22
CA GLY A 107 -11.13 13.25 -69.65
C GLY A 107 -9.70 12.69 -69.57
N ARG A 108 -8.79 13.26 -70.37
CA ARG A 108 -7.38 12.83 -70.37
C ARG A 108 -6.75 13.07 -68.98
N PRO A 109 -6.00 12.10 -68.43
CA PRO A 109 -5.29 12.28 -67.18
C PRO A 109 -4.16 13.31 -67.31
N SER A 110 -3.66 13.78 -66.17
CA SER A 110 -2.44 14.56 -66.07
C SER A 110 -1.21 13.84 -66.65
N MET A 111 -0.13 14.57 -66.85
CA MET A 111 1.19 13.93 -66.88
C MET A 111 1.43 13.19 -65.55
N PRO A 112 2.02 11.98 -65.58
CA PRO A 112 2.35 11.27 -64.36
C PRO A 112 3.57 11.87 -63.66
N ARG A 113 3.60 11.82 -62.33
CA ARG A 113 4.75 12.19 -61.49
C ARG A 113 5.09 11.04 -60.53
N ASP A 114 6.37 10.94 -60.17
CA ASP A 114 6.90 9.89 -59.28
C ASP A 114 7.17 10.44 -57.89
N ILE A 115 6.83 9.69 -56.85
CA ILE A 115 7.10 9.98 -55.43
C ILE A 115 7.49 8.70 -54.68
N GLY A 116 8.15 8.84 -53.52
CA GLY A 116 8.44 7.73 -52.61
C GLY A 116 7.87 7.96 -51.21
N THR A 117 7.54 6.88 -50.52
CA THR A 117 7.38 6.84 -49.05
C THR A 117 8.75 6.92 -48.36
N ALA A 118 8.78 7.24 -47.06
CA ALA A 118 10.02 7.48 -46.32
C ALA A 118 10.95 6.25 -46.21
N SER A 119 12.23 6.49 -45.92
CA SER A 119 13.28 5.47 -45.82
C SER A 119 13.20 4.66 -44.52
N HIS A 120 13.77 3.45 -44.55
CA HIS A 120 13.67 2.48 -43.45
C HIS A 120 14.35 2.94 -42.15
N GLU A 121 15.48 3.66 -42.25
CA GLU A 121 16.26 4.17 -41.11
C GLU A 121 15.50 5.20 -40.25
N MET A 122 14.43 5.79 -40.79
CA MET A 122 13.67 6.89 -40.17
C MET A 122 12.30 6.43 -39.62
N CYS A 123 12.06 5.11 -39.62
CA CYS A 123 10.78 4.48 -39.32
C CYS A 123 10.98 3.17 -38.50
N MET A 124 11.72 3.22 -37.39
CA MET A 124 12.05 2.05 -36.59
C MET A 124 11.00 1.79 -35.47
N PRO A 125 10.32 0.63 -35.47
CA PRO A 125 9.49 0.20 -34.34
C PRO A 125 10.37 -0.21 -33.13
N PRO A 126 9.77 -0.47 -31.95
CA PRO A 126 10.53 -0.87 -30.77
C PRO A 126 11.15 -2.25 -30.91
N SER A 127 12.15 -2.52 -30.06
CA SER A 127 12.63 -3.88 -29.78
C SER A 127 11.59 -4.70 -28.98
N PRO A 128 11.67 -6.04 -28.99
CA PRO A 128 10.74 -6.89 -28.24
C PRO A 128 10.80 -6.64 -26.72
N PRO A 129 9.67 -6.63 -26.01
CA PRO A 129 9.61 -6.72 -24.55
C PRO A 129 10.28 -8.00 -24.02
N THR A 130 10.61 -8.02 -22.73
CA THR A 130 11.08 -9.24 -22.07
C THR A 130 10.01 -10.33 -22.08
N GLN A 131 10.43 -11.58 -21.84
CA GLN A 131 9.51 -12.69 -21.60
C GLN A 131 8.48 -12.31 -20.49
N PRO A 132 7.18 -12.61 -20.67
CA PRO A 132 6.18 -12.37 -19.63
C PRO A 132 6.46 -13.22 -18.40
N VAL A 133 6.32 -12.62 -17.21
CA VAL A 133 6.30 -13.31 -15.93
C VAL A 133 4.86 -13.34 -15.42
N VAL A 134 4.37 -14.52 -15.05
CA VAL A 134 3.08 -14.67 -14.36
C VAL A 134 3.28 -14.39 -12.89
N MET A 135 2.52 -13.44 -12.36
CA MET A 135 2.64 -12.94 -10.97
C MET A 135 1.63 -13.59 -10.02
N ALA A 136 0.44 -13.94 -10.52
CA ALA A 136 -0.64 -14.58 -9.77
C ALA A 136 -1.57 -15.37 -10.70
N VAL A 137 -2.25 -16.37 -10.13
CA VAL A 137 -3.11 -17.34 -10.83
C VAL A 137 -4.36 -17.61 -9.98
N SER A 138 -5.53 -17.63 -10.61
CA SER A 138 -6.76 -18.21 -10.05
C SER A 138 -7.35 -19.28 -10.98
N ASP A 139 -8.61 -19.67 -10.76
CA ASP A 139 -9.39 -20.51 -11.67
C ASP A 139 -9.79 -19.77 -12.97
N THR A 140 -9.91 -18.44 -12.92
CA THR A 140 -10.56 -17.62 -13.96
C THR A 140 -9.78 -16.35 -14.34
N GLU A 141 -8.66 -16.06 -13.67
CA GLU A 141 -7.83 -14.87 -13.90
C GLU A 141 -6.31 -15.18 -13.82
N LEU A 142 -5.49 -14.43 -14.59
CA LEU A 142 -4.02 -14.50 -14.59
C LEU A 142 -3.42 -13.08 -14.60
N ALA A 143 -2.42 -12.84 -13.75
CA ALA A 143 -1.68 -11.57 -13.71
C ALA A 143 -0.31 -11.67 -14.39
N LEU A 144 0.04 -10.70 -15.23
CA LEU A 144 1.24 -10.68 -16.08
C LEU A 144 2.06 -9.41 -15.86
N SER A 145 3.39 -9.54 -15.93
CA SER A 145 4.34 -8.41 -15.91
C SER A 145 5.51 -8.63 -16.88
N TRP A 146 6.04 -7.53 -17.44
CA TRP A 146 7.17 -7.53 -18.37
C TRP A 146 7.96 -6.22 -18.29
N GLN A 147 9.19 -6.21 -18.81
CA GLN A 147 9.98 -5.00 -19.00
C GLN A 147 10.02 -4.59 -20.48
N GLN A 148 10.27 -3.31 -20.72
CA GLN A 148 10.47 -2.74 -22.06
C GLN A 148 11.74 -3.34 -22.70
N GLY A 149 11.78 -3.42 -24.03
CA GLY A 149 12.96 -3.89 -24.76
C GLY A 149 14.14 -2.91 -24.73
N GLU A 150 15.33 -3.37 -25.12
CA GLU A 150 16.60 -2.63 -25.08
C GLU A 150 16.62 -1.31 -25.88
N SER A 151 15.65 -1.09 -26.77
CA SER A 151 15.49 0.11 -27.59
C SER A 151 14.04 0.39 -27.95
N GLU A 152 13.64 1.67 -27.90
CA GLU A 152 12.31 2.14 -28.33
C GLU A 152 12.17 2.29 -29.86
N GLY A 153 13.26 2.16 -30.63
CA GLY A 153 13.27 2.46 -32.06
C GLY A 153 13.47 3.96 -32.31
N SER A 154 12.69 4.57 -33.21
CA SER A 154 12.77 6.00 -33.54
C SER A 154 11.65 6.87 -32.93
N SER A 155 10.82 6.31 -32.05
CA SER A 155 9.71 6.98 -31.35
C SER A 155 9.41 6.25 -30.03
N PRO A 156 9.03 6.94 -28.94
CA PRO A 156 8.73 6.28 -27.66
C PRO A 156 7.58 5.28 -27.76
N VAL A 157 7.58 4.28 -26.89
CA VAL A 157 6.50 3.28 -26.82
C VAL A 157 5.20 3.95 -26.34
N LEU A 158 4.10 3.68 -27.06
CA LEU A 158 2.76 4.21 -26.79
C LEU A 158 1.90 3.21 -26.00
N HIS A 159 2.00 1.92 -26.34
CA HIS A 159 1.30 0.84 -25.66
C HIS A 159 1.93 -0.53 -26.01
N PHE A 160 1.46 -1.56 -25.33
CA PHE A 160 1.75 -2.96 -25.60
C PHE A 160 0.50 -3.67 -26.15
N LEU A 161 0.73 -4.63 -27.05
CA LEU A 161 -0.26 -5.61 -27.49
C LEU A 161 0.10 -6.94 -26.84
N VAL A 162 -0.83 -7.52 -26.10
CA VAL A 162 -0.67 -8.83 -25.46
C VAL A 162 -1.52 -9.86 -26.22
N ALA A 163 -0.96 -11.03 -26.45
CA ALA A 163 -1.70 -12.17 -26.99
C ALA A 163 -1.47 -13.41 -26.11
N TYR A 164 -2.47 -14.27 -26.04
CA TYR A 164 -2.39 -15.56 -25.36
C TYR A 164 -2.72 -16.72 -26.31
N ILE A 165 -2.30 -17.91 -25.93
CA ILE A 165 -2.66 -19.17 -26.58
C ILE A 165 -2.83 -20.23 -25.48
N ARG A 166 -3.86 -21.08 -25.60
CA ARG A 166 -4.02 -22.27 -24.75
C ARG A 166 -3.37 -23.45 -25.47
N PRO A 167 -2.13 -23.87 -25.17
CA PRO A 167 -1.39 -24.84 -25.99
C PRO A 167 -2.05 -26.23 -26.13
N GLU A 168 -3.02 -26.56 -25.26
CA GLU A 168 -3.82 -27.78 -25.37
C GLU A 168 -5.09 -27.65 -26.26
N MET A 169 -5.51 -26.42 -26.62
CA MET A 169 -6.81 -26.16 -27.30
C MET A 169 -6.75 -25.20 -28.49
N ASP A 170 -5.82 -24.25 -28.52
CA ASP A 170 -5.72 -23.20 -29.54
C ASP A 170 -4.54 -23.46 -30.48
N THR A 171 -4.74 -23.25 -31.79
CA THR A 171 -3.65 -23.26 -32.80
C THR A 171 -3.16 -21.87 -33.18
N GLU A 172 -3.85 -20.81 -32.76
CA GLU A 172 -3.53 -19.41 -33.09
C GLU A 172 -3.50 -18.53 -31.84
N TRP A 173 -2.80 -17.40 -31.94
CA TRP A 173 -2.67 -16.43 -30.86
C TRP A 173 -3.92 -15.54 -30.78
N THR A 174 -4.64 -15.63 -29.66
CA THR A 174 -5.76 -14.72 -29.34
C THR A 174 -5.19 -13.41 -28.82
N TYR A 175 -5.35 -12.34 -29.60
CA TYR A 175 -4.94 -10.99 -29.21
C TYR A 175 -6.02 -10.33 -28.33
N ILE A 176 -5.59 -9.72 -27.22
CA ILE A 176 -6.42 -8.82 -26.43
C ILE A 176 -6.66 -7.54 -27.25
N ARG A 177 -7.90 -7.05 -27.28
CA ARG A 177 -8.32 -5.98 -28.20
C ARG A 177 -7.92 -4.59 -27.69
N GLU A 178 -7.76 -4.48 -26.38
CA GLU A 178 -7.46 -3.26 -25.64
C GLU A 178 -5.93 -3.00 -25.64
N PRO A 179 -5.46 -1.82 -26.08
CA PRO A 179 -4.04 -1.48 -25.98
C PRO A 179 -3.65 -1.27 -24.52
N ILE A 180 -2.57 -1.91 -24.07
CA ILE A 180 -2.12 -1.85 -22.68
C ILE A 180 -1.01 -0.80 -22.54
N GLU A 181 -1.30 0.35 -21.93
CA GLU A 181 -0.29 1.41 -21.73
C GLU A 181 0.75 1.07 -20.63
N SER A 182 0.47 0.07 -19.79
CA SER A 182 1.31 -0.35 -18.67
C SER A 182 2.18 -1.59 -18.94
N ASN A 183 3.29 -1.73 -18.21
CA ASN A 183 4.19 -2.89 -18.20
C ASN A 183 3.63 -4.15 -17.49
N SER A 184 2.32 -4.23 -17.33
CA SER A 184 1.61 -5.32 -16.63
C SER A 184 0.13 -5.30 -16.97
N MET A 185 -0.54 -6.45 -16.88
CA MET A 185 -2.00 -6.56 -16.98
C MET A 185 -2.57 -7.71 -16.14
N VAL A 186 -3.89 -7.76 -16.00
CA VAL A 186 -4.63 -8.95 -15.53
C VAL A 186 -5.59 -9.39 -16.63
N LEU A 187 -5.50 -10.64 -17.06
CA LEU A 187 -6.44 -11.27 -17.98
C LEU A 187 -7.52 -12.01 -17.17
N LYS A 188 -8.78 -11.91 -17.61
CA LYS A 188 -9.97 -12.43 -16.91
C LYS A 188 -10.83 -13.26 -17.86
N GLY A 189 -11.77 -14.03 -17.31
CA GLY A 189 -12.66 -14.88 -18.12
C GLY A 189 -11.96 -16.13 -18.66
N LEU A 190 -10.93 -16.58 -17.95
CA LEU A 190 -10.18 -17.79 -18.29
C LEU A 190 -11.00 -19.05 -17.96
N LEU A 191 -10.66 -20.15 -18.62
CA LEU A 191 -11.14 -21.46 -18.24
C LEU A 191 -10.30 -22.01 -17.07
N PRO A 192 -10.90 -22.65 -16.06
CA PRO A 192 -10.19 -23.41 -15.03
C PRO A 192 -9.43 -24.62 -15.59
N GLU A 193 -8.45 -25.14 -14.84
CA GLU A 193 -7.58 -26.28 -15.21
C GLU A 193 -6.93 -26.20 -16.61
N THR A 194 -6.78 -24.99 -17.14
CA THR A 194 -6.37 -24.74 -18.53
C THR A 194 -5.00 -24.08 -18.54
N GLU A 195 -4.09 -24.61 -19.36
CA GLU A 195 -2.79 -23.98 -19.57
C GLU A 195 -2.89 -22.80 -20.54
N TYR A 196 -2.15 -21.73 -20.22
CA TYR A 196 -2.01 -20.51 -21.00
C TYR A 196 -0.53 -20.16 -21.19
N GLN A 197 -0.20 -19.68 -22.39
CA GLN A 197 1.06 -19.03 -22.74
C GLN A 197 0.79 -17.66 -23.36
N PHE A 198 1.77 -16.76 -23.27
CA PHE A 198 1.64 -15.34 -23.57
C PHE A 198 2.82 -14.81 -24.39
N VAL A 199 2.55 -13.86 -25.28
CA VAL A 199 3.55 -13.00 -25.92
C VAL A 199 3.10 -11.55 -25.89
N ILE A 200 4.06 -10.63 -25.86
CA ILE A 200 3.83 -9.19 -25.79
C ILE A 200 4.61 -8.50 -26.92
N ARG A 201 4.03 -7.45 -27.50
CA ARG A 201 4.66 -6.59 -28.51
C ARG A 201 4.58 -5.14 -28.05
N ALA A 202 5.67 -4.39 -28.11
CA ALA A 202 5.67 -2.95 -27.86
C ALA A 202 5.32 -2.19 -29.15
N VAL A 203 4.54 -1.11 -29.06
CA VAL A 203 4.09 -0.32 -30.22
C VAL A 203 4.51 1.13 -30.06
N ASN A 204 5.20 1.69 -31.06
CA ASN A 204 5.44 3.14 -31.18
C ASN A 204 4.74 3.71 -32.42
N ALA A 205 4.93 5.01 -32.69
CA ALA A 205 4.32 5.69 -33.85
C ALA A 205 4.75 5.15 -35.24
N HIS A 206 5.74 4.25 -35.30
CA HIS A 206 6.21 3.59 -36.53
C HIS A 206 5.79 2.11 -36.64
N GLY A 207 5.24 1.52 -35.58
CA GLY A 207 4.66 0.17 -35.60
C GLY A 207 4.95 -0.69 -34.37
N ALA A 208 4.54 -1.96 -34.45
CA ALA A 208 4.71 -2.95 -33.40
C ALA A 208 6.02 -3.74 -33.55
N SER A 209 6.73 -3.95 -32.44
CA SER A 209 7.91 -4.80 -32.32
C SER A 209 7.67 -6.25 -32.78
N PRO A 210 8.71 -7.07 -32.99
CA PRO A 210 8.57 -8.51 -32.90
C PRO A 210 8.06 -8.92 -31.50
N PRO A 211 7.41 -10.09 -31.34
CA PRO A 211 6.96 -10.55 -30.04
C PRO A 211 8.12 -10.87 -29.09
N SER A 212 7.85 -10.73 -27.79
CA SER A 212 8.67 -11.28 -26.71
C SER A 212 8.88 -12.78 -26.88
N HIS A 213 9.85 -13.34 -26.15
CA HIS A 213 9.86 -14.79 -25.91
C HIS A 213 8.57 -15.22 -25.21
N ILE A 214 8.08 -16.41 -25.54
CA ILE A 214 6.90 -17.02 -24.93
C ILE A 214 7.26 -17.49 -23.51
N ASN A 215 6.40 -17.30 -22.51
CA ASN A 215 6.61 -17.85 -21.16
C ASN A 215 6.40 -19.38 -21.11
N ASN A 216 6.89 -20.03 -20.05
CA ASN A 216 6.52 -21.41 -19.73
C ASN A 216 4.99 -21.50 -19.52
N PRO A 217 4.31 -22.57 -19.96
CA PRO A 217 2.88 -22.74 -19.73
C PRO A 217 2.50 -22.58 -18.26
N VAL A 218 1.41 -21.87 -17.99
CA VAL A 218 0.84 -21.74 -16.65
C VAL A 218 -0.62 -22.16 -16.67
N ARG A 219 -0.95 -23.12 -15.81
CA ARG A 219 -2.26 -23.73 -15.62
C ARG A 219 -3.08 -22.89 -14.63
N THR A 220 -4.30 -22.49 -15.00
CA THR A 220 -5.30 -21.95 -14.06
C THR A 220 -5.69 -23.03 -13.05
N LEU A 221 -6.10 -22.63 -11.85
CA LEU A 221 -6.36 -23.56 -10.75
C LEU A 221 -7.64 -24.39 -10.99
N GLU A 222 -7.73 -25.55 -10.34
CA GLU A 222 -8.99 -26.28 -10.18
C GLU A 222 -10.09 -25.38 -9.60
N VAL A 223 -11.29 -25.45 -10.18
CA VAL A 223 -12.51 -24.98 -9.52
C VAL A 223 -12.59 -25.70 -8.18
N SER A 224 -12.35 -24.99 -7.09
CA SER A 224 -12.18 -25.57 -5.76
C SER A 224 -13.51 -26.04 -5.17
N SER A 225 -14.03 -27.15 -5.69
CA SER A 225 -15.44 -27.51 -5.57
C SER A 225 -15.73 -28.39 -4.35
N GLY A 226 -16.41 -27.79 -3.36
CA GLY A 226 -17.13 -28.50 -2.31
C GLY A 226 -18.45 -29.12 -2.84
N ASP A 227 -18.35 -29.95 -3.87
CA ASP A 227 -19.44 -30.50 -4.68
C ASP A 227 -20.18 -31.71 -4.05
N TYR A 228 -21.40 -32.09 -4.44
CA TYR A 228 -22.43 -31.45 -5.29
C TYR A 228 -23.83 -31.90 -4.81
N GLY A 229 -24.85 -31.02 -4.91
CA GLY A 229 -26.14 -31.21 -4.22
C GLY A 229 -27.34 -31.83 -4.97
N ARG A 230 -27.33 -31.85 -6.32
CA ARG A 230 -28.25 -32.52 -7.28
C ARG A 230 -29.78 -32.56 -7.02
N TYR A 231 -30.57 -32.17 -8.02
CA TYR A 231 -31.86 -32.80 -8.33
C TYR A 231 -31.94 -33.12 -9.83
N ILE A 232 -32.77 -34.11 -10.18
CA ILE A 232 -33.00 -34.68 -11.52
C ILE A 232 -34.50 -34.54 -11.82
N THR A 233 -34.91 -34.74 -13.09
CA THR A 233 -36.27 -34.65 -13.68
C THR A 233 -36.62 -33.23 -14.18
N ASP A 234 -37.20 -33.05 -15.38
CA ASP A 234 -37.40 -33.99 -16.51
C ASP A 234 -37.28 -33.24 -17.85
N SER A 235 -37.14 -34.00 -18.93
CA SER A 235 -37.43 -33.57 -20.29
C SER A 235 -38.85 -32.99 -20.44
N ARG A 236 -38.98 -32.00 -21.34
CA ARG A 236 -40.25 -31.44 -21.87
C ARG A 236 -41.05 -30.55 -20.90
N ILE A 237 -40.89 -29.24 -21.05
CA ILE A 237 -41.94 -28.29 -21.51
C ILE A 237 -41.23 -27.00 -21.94
N LYS A 238 -41.87 -26.20 -22.82
CA LYS A 238 -41.30 -24.98 -23.38
C LYS A 238 -41.47 -23.76 -22.47
N ASP A 239 -40.62 -22.79 -22.76
CA ASP A 239 -40.65 -21.40 -22.30
C ASP A 239 -41.88 -20.66 -22.85
N GLU A 240 -42.42 -19.71 -22.07
CA GLU A 240 -43.09 -18.52 -22.61
C GLU A 240 -42.54 -17.27 -21.87
N ASP A 241 -41.93 -16.42 -22.69
CA ASP A 241 -41.58 -14.99 -22.60
C ASP A 241 -41.49 -14.20 -21.26
N GLY A 242 -40.55 -13.24 -21.19
CA GLY A 242 -40.54 -12.30 -20.06
C GLY A 242 -39.61 -11.08 -20.09
N PHE A 243 -38.38 -11.15 -20.61
CA PHE A 243 -37.55 -10.06 -21.19
C PHE A 243 -36.06 -10.45 -21.23
N ASP A 244 -35.52 -10.59 -22.43
CA ASP A 244 -34.08 -10.69 -22.69
C ASP A 244 -33.48 -9.30 -22.96
N VAL A 245 -32.17 -9.18 -22.72
CA VAL A 245 -31.30 -8.24 -23.45
C VAL A 245 -30.08 -9.05 -23.91
N ASP A 246 -30.20 -9.58 -25.12
CA ASP A 246 -29.08 -10.10 -25.89
C ASP A 246 -28.28 -8.94 -26.50
N ASP A 247 -27.01 -9.20 -26.81
CA ASP A 247 -26.38 -8.75 -28.05
C ASP A 247 -25.01 -9.46 -28.14
N SER A 248 -25.08 -10.72 -28.57
CA SER A 248 -23.94 -11.60 -28.79
C SER A 248 -23.22 -11.29 -30.13
N ASP A 249 -21.93 -11.63 -30.17
CA ASP A 249 -21.14 -12.00 -31.35
C ASP A 249 -20.85 -10.99 -32.49
N TYR A 250 -19.56 -10.98 -32.87
CA TYR A 250 -19.09 -10.68 -34.22
C TYR A 250 -18.25 -11.86 -34.71
N ASP A 251 -18.89 -12.80 -35.41
CA ASP A 251 -18.28 -13.99 -36.02
C ASP A 251 -17.46 -13.66 -37.28
N ILE A 252 -16.25 -14.25 -37.40
CA ILE A 252 -15.57 -14.50 -38.69
C ILE A 252 -14.81 -15.85 -38.62
N PHE A 253 -15.11 -16.74 -39.57
CA PHE A 253 -14.45 -18.03 -39.83
C PHE A 253 -13.30 -17.83 -40.89
N ILE A 254 -12.35 -18.73 -41.23
CA ILE A 254 -12.36 -20.20 -41.45
C ILE A 254 -10.94 -20.81 -41.23
N GLU A 255 -10.93 -22.09 -40.87
CA GLU A 255 -9.88 -23.14 -40.83
C GLU A 255 -8.63 -23.06 -41.76
N GLU A 256 -7.55 -23.75 -41.33
CA GLU A 256 -6.99 -24.88 -42.12
C GLU A 256 -6.71 -26.10 -41.20
N VAL A 257 -6.43 -27.27 -41.76
CA VAL A 257 -6.78 -28.59 -41.21
C VAL A 257 -5.57 -29.50 -40.90
N MET A 258 -5.58 -30.12 -39.70
CA MET A 258 -5.03 -31.43 -39.24
C MET A 258 -3.77 -32.08 -39.93
N THR A 259 -2.93 -32.93 -39.29
CA THR A 259 -3.29 -34.10 -38.46
C THR A 259 -2.02 -34.80 -37.86
N ARG A 260 -2.06 -35.22 -36.57
CA ARG A 260 -1.66 -36.56 -35.99
C ARG A 260 -0.24 -37.19 -36.26
N THR A 261 0.38 -38.07 -35.43
CA THR A 261 0.14 -38.68 -34.08
C THR A 261 1.30 -39.57 -33.52
N TYR A 262 1.22 -39.89 -32.21
CA TYR A 262 1.57 -41.15 -31.50
C TYR A 262 3.04 -41.69 -31.37
N TRP A 263 3.68 -41.36 -30.22
CA TRP A 263 4.07 -42.25 -29.10
C TRP A 263 4.92 -43.58 -29.25
N LEU A 264 5.82 -43.78 -28.26
CA LEU A 264 6.20 -45.02 -27.51
C LEU A 264 7.39 -45.99 -27.91
N ASN A 265 8.52 -45.81 -27.19
CA ASN A 265 9.09 -46.71 -26.14
C ASN A 265 10.29 -47.69 -26.36
N HIS A 266 11.11 -47.84 -25.28
CA HIS A 266 12.20 -48.81 -24.96
C HIS A 266 13.49 -48.85 -25.84
N GLY A 267 14.72 -49.14 -25.33
CA GLY A 267 15.24 -49.24 -23.94
C GLY A 267 16.65 -49.89 -23.77
N LEU A 268 17.33 -49.61 -22.64
CA LEU A 268 18.44 -50.35 -21.93
C LEU A 268 19.96 -50.29 -22.34
N ASN A 269 20.79 -49.88 -21.34
CA ASN A 269 22.03 -50.52 -20.77
C ASN A 269 23.53 -50.15 -21.10
N PHE A 270 24.29 -49.95 -19.98
CA PHE A 270 25.69 -50.39 -19.60
C PHE A 270 26.98 -49.49 -19.65
N LEU A 271 27.60 -49.27 -18.45
CA LEU A 271 29.06 -49.19 -18.04
C LEU A 271 29.97 -48.02 -18.57
N ILE A 272 31.21 -47.72 -18.08
CA ILE A 272 32.16 -48.30 -17.07
C ILE A 272 32.95 -47.20 -16.26
N CYS A 273 33.36 -47.51 -15.00
CA CYS A 273 34.54 -47.11 -14.16
C CYS A 273 35.15 -45.68 -13.92
N LEU A 274 35.44 -45.49 -12.61
CA LEU A 274 36.46 -44.77 -11.78
C LEU A 274 37.70 -43.97 -12.34
N PRO A 275 38.29 -43.06 -11.51
CA PRO A 275 39.57 -42.33 -11.72
C PRO A 275 40.78 -42.78 -10.84
N LEU A 276 42.02 -42.40 -11.23
CA LEU A 276 43.31 -42.49 -10.49
C LEU A 276 44.39 -41.61 -11.22
N LEU A 277 45.59 -41.22 -10.72
CA LEU A 277 46.14 -40.74 -9.42
C LEU A 277 47.65 -40.33 -9.62
N LEU A 278 48.36 -39.79 -8.60
CA LEU A 278 49.84 -39.53 -8.48
C LEU A 278 50.40 -38.30 -9.27
N HIS A 279 51.48 -37.56 -8.89
CA HIS A 279 52.42 -37.50 -7.73
C HIS A 279 53.13 -36.08 -7.72
N LEU A 280 54.18 -35.65 -6.96
CA LEU A 280 55.17 -36.23 -6.02
C LEU A 280 55.61 -35.20 -4.91
N SER A 281 56.92 -35.00 -4.64
CA SER A 281 57.63 -34.20 -3.57
C SER A 281 59.17 -34.16 -3.93
N PRO A 282 60.21 -33.85 -3.09
CA PRO A 282 60.31 -33.37 -1.67
C PRO A 282 61.47 -32.36 -1.29
N THR A 283 61.58 -32.01 0.01
CA THR A 283 62.79 -31.55 0.82
C THR A 283 63.55 -30.23 0.52
N LEU A 284 63.90 -29.30 1.46
CA LEU A 284 64.70 -29.29 2.75
C LEU A 284 66.25 -29.23 2.56
N PRO A 285 67.13 -28.76 3.52
CA PRO A 285 66.95 -28.56 4.99
C PRO A 285 67.69 -27.37 5.75
N THR A 286 67.34 -27.11 7.04
CA THR A 286 68.16 -26.79 8.27
C THR A 286 69.28 -25.69 8.33
N THR A 287 69.71 -25.05 9.46
CA THR A 287 69.27 -24.76 10.87
C THR A 287 70.30 -23.87 11.61
N THR A 288 69.91 -23.04 12.61
CA THR A 288 70.59 -22.87 13.94
C THR A 288 69.75 -22.00 14.92
N THR A 289 70.17 -21.86 16.20
CA THR A 289 69.37 -21.55 17.42
C THR A 289 70.12 -20.57 18.36
N THR A 290 69.63 -19.81 19.37
CA THR A 290 68.36 -19.55 20.14
C THR A 290 68.65 -18.28 21.04
N PRO A 291 67.98 -17.86 22.18
CA PRO A 291 66.78 -18.36 22.93
C PRO A 291 65.74 -17.32 23.48
N THR A 292 64.51 -17.81 23.69
CA THR A 292 63.49 -17.53 24.75
C THR A 292 63.32 -16.19 25.49
N MET A 293 62.08 -15.71 25.51
CA MET A 293 61.31 -15.45 26.76
C MET A 293 60.20 -16.51 26.93
N SER A 294 59.47 -16.51 28.05
CA SER A 294 58.56 -17.60 28.47
C SER A 294 57.22 -17.64 27.69
N PRO A 295 56.79 -18.80 27.17
CA PRO A 295 55.56 -18.93 26.36
C PRO A 295 54.28 -19.10 27.19
N TRP A 296 53.17 -18.57 26.65
CA TRP A 296 51.81 -18.88 27.08
C TRP A 296 51.37 -20.26 26.57
N LYS A 297 50.38 -20.89 27.23
CA LYS A 297 49.89 -22.25 26.90
C LYS A 297 48.39 -22.24 26.54
N GLY A 298 48.11 -22.10 25.26
CA GLY A 298 46.81 -22.35 24.64
C GLY A 298 47.01 -22.68 23.16
N GLU A 299 46.03 -23.32 22.52
CA GLU A 299 46.19 -23.92 21.19
C GLU A 299 46.07 -22.93 20.01
N VAL A 300 45.71 -21.68 20.28
CA VAL A 300 45.57 -20.60 19.29
C VAL A 300 46.45 -19.41 19.69
N PRO A 301 47.36 -18.91 18.82
CA PRO A 301 48.11 -17.68 19.10
C PRO A 301 47.20 -16.48 19.36
N ARG A 302 47.65 -15.51 20.16
CA ARG A 302 46.93 -14.24 20.27
C ARG A 302 47.25 -13.41 19.02
N VAL A 303 46.28 -12.62 18.55
CA VAL A 303 46.42 -11.80 17.33
C VAL A 303 47.60 -10.82 17.45
N TYR A 304 47.88 -10.33 18.66
CA TYR A 304 49.03 -9.50 19.02
C TYR A 304 50.41 -10.16 18.85
N ASP A 305 50.49 -11.49 18.64
CA ASP A 305 51.72 -12.26 18.41
C ASP A 305 51.93 -12.60 16.89
N LEU A 306 51.05 -12.12 15.99
CA LEU A 306 51.05 -12.41 14.53
C LEU A 306 51.42 -11.19 13.66
N THR A 307 51.76 -11.43 12.38
CA THR A 307 51.92 -10.36 11.37
C THR A 307 50.63 -10.12 10.58
N CYS A 308 50.56 -9.02 9.81
CA CYS A 308 49.40 -8.76 8.95
C CYS A 308 49.25 -9.73 7.78
N ASP A 309 50.31 -10.45 7.41
CA ASP A 309 50.23 -11.51 6.39
C ASP A 309 49.57 -12.78 6.96
N ASP A 310 49.60 -12.96 8.29
CA ASP A 310 48.98 -14.06 9.03
C ASP A 310 47.59 -13.71 9.62
N THR A 311 47.28 -12.41 9.75
CA THR A 311 46.07 -11.91 10.44
C THR A 311 44.89 -11.76 9.47
N VAL A 312 43.98 -12.73 9.49
CA VAL A 312 42.79 -12.76 8.62
C VAL A 312 41.73 -11.78 9.11
N CYS A 313 41.59 -10.65 8.41
CA CYS A 313 40.47 -9.72 8.54
C CYS A 313 39.35 -10.03 7.51
N PRO A 314 38.07 -9.70 7.79
CA PRO A 314 36.98 -9.75 6.82
C PRO A 314 37.26 -8.91 5.57
N PRO A 315 36.72 -9.26 4.38
CA PRO A 315 37.09 -8.62 3.10
C PRO A 315 36.78 -7.12 2.98
N ASP A 316 35.95 -6.58 3.88
CA ASP A 316 35.62 -5.15 3.97
C ASP A 316 36.58 -4.39 4.91
N SER A 317 37.24 -5.08 5.83
CA SER A 317 38.14 -4.55 6.87
C SER A 317 39.61 -4.77 6.48
N PHE A 318 40.56 -4.08 7.13
CA PHE A 318 41.99 -4.23 6.80
C PHE A 318 42.89 -4.37 8.02
N CYS A 319 44.03 -5.01 7.84
CA CYS A 319 45.01 -5.21 8.91
C CYS A 319 45.95 -4.00 9.07
N LEU A 320 46.33 -3.72 10.32
CA LEU A 320 47.37 -2.76 10.70
C LEU A 320 48.39 -3.43 11.63
N SER A 321 49.68 -3.20 11.37
CA SER A 321 50.77 -3.61 12.28
C SER A 321 50.70 -2.80 13.59
N ASP A 322 50.70 -3.49 14.73
CA ASP A 322 50.68 -2.88 16.05
C ASP A 322 52.11 -2.77 16.60
N TYR A 323 52.70 -1.60 16.39
CA TYR A 323 54.05 -1.27 16.86
C TYR A 323 54.14 -0.97 18.37
N GLU A 324 53.01 -0.77 19.08
CA GLU A 324 52.99 -0.66 20.55
C GLU A 324 52.78 -2.04 21.19
N GLY A 325 52.02 -2.94 20.55
CA GLY A 325 51.71 -4.30 21.03
C GLY A 325 52.70 -5.40 20.62
N GLY A 326 53.35 -5.30 19.46
CA GLY A 326 54.36 -6.26 18.98
C GLY A 326 53.93 -7.23 17.86
N GLY A 327 52.81 -6.97 17.19
CA GLY A 327 52.26 -7.83 16.14
C GLY A 327 51.36 -7.07 15.17
N SER A 328 50.09 -7.49 15.06
CA SER A 328 49.10 -6.82 14.22
C SER A 328 47.68 -6.92 14.77
N ARG A 329 46.76 -6.17 14.17
CA ARG A 329 45.35 -6.12 14.53
C ARG A 329 44.49 -5.73 13.32
N CYS A 330 43.24 -6.15 13.28
CA CYS A 330 42.30 -5.62 12.29
C CYS A 330 41.80 -4.22 12.68
N HIS A 331 41.58 -3.37 11.67
CA HIS A 331 40.91 -2.08 11.72
C HIS A 331 39.49 -2.32 11.16
N CYS A 332 38.50 -2.37 12.06
CA CYS A 332 37.18 -2.90 11.75
C CYS A 332 36.30 -1.85 11.09
N ASN A 333 35.74 -2.16 9.92
CA ASN A 333 34.76 -1.27 9.30
C ASN A 333 33.55 -1.01 10.22
N LEU A 334 32.96 0.17 10.05
CA LEU A 334 31.75 0.61 10.75
C LEU A 334 30.66 -0.48 10.72
N GLY A 335 30.22 -0.92 11.90
CA GLY A 335 29.31 -2.05 12.08
C GLY A 335 30.00 -3.37 12.46
N ARG A 336 31.33 -3.41 12.62
CA ARG A 336 32.11 -4.58 13.07
C ARG A 336 32.97 -4.28 14.31
N ARG A 337 33.25 -5.31 15.11
CA ARG A 337 34.16 -5.25 16.28
C ARG A 337 34.87 -6.59 16.57
N GLY A 338 35.72 -6.58 17.61
CA GLY A 338 36.58 -7.70 18.01
C GLY A 338 37.93 -7.68 17.29
N ASP A 339 38.94 -8.39 17.81
CA ASP A 339 40.33 -8.37 17.30
C ASP A 339 40.44 -8.72 15.80
N THR A 340 39.51 -9.54 15.30
CA THR A 340 39.39 -10.00 13.91
C THR A 340 38.14 -9.46 13.19
N CYS A 341 37.43 -8.47 13.75
CA CYS A 341 36.24 -7.83 13.15
C CYS A 341 35.08 -8.78 12.79
N SER A 342 35.05 -9.98 13.39
CA SER A 342 34.05 -11.02 13.11
C SER A 342 32.71 -10.74 13.76
N GLU A 343 32.66 -9.99 14.86
CA GLU A 343 31.40 -9.57 15.50
C GLU A 343 30.76 -8.43 14.71
N VAL A 344 29.44 -8.52 14.52
CA VAL A 344 28.62 -7.41 14.02
C VAL A 344 28.10 -6.61 15.21
N VAL A 345 28.17 -5.28 15.14
CA VAL A 345 27.69 -4.36 16.18
C VAL A 345 26.74 -3.32 15.57
N ALA A 346 25.57 -3.14 16.17
CA ALA A 346 24.66 -2.07 15.80
C ALA A 346 25.13 -0.76 16.45
N VAL A 347 25.42 0.26 15.63
CA VAL A 347 25.92 1.55 16.13
C VAL A 347 24.80 2.60 16.04
N ASN A 348 24.20 2.88 17.19
CA ASN A 348 23.25 3.97 17.44
C ASN A 348 23.96 5.22 17.96
N PHE A 349 24.88 5.07 18.93
CA PHE A 349 25.64 6.17 19.54
C PHE A 349 27.15 5.89 19.46
N PRO A 350 27.86 6.39 18.43
CA PRO A 350 29.21 5.97 18.11
C PRO A 350 30.24 6.27 19.20
N ARG A 351 31.00 5.22 19.55
CA ARG A 351 32.15 5.21 20.45
C ARG A 351 33.45 5.25 19.68
N PHE A 352 34.35 6.14 20.09
CA PHE A 352 35.66 6.34 19.48
C PHE A 352 36.79 6.00 20.47
N TYR A 353 37.85 5.36 19.98
CA TYR A 353 39.00 4.88 20.75
C TYR A 353 40.32 5.59 20.37
N GLY A 354 40.26 6.81 19.82
CA GLY A 354 41.42 7.66 19.55
C GLY A 354 42.20 7.33 18.28
N HIS A 355 41.97 6.17 17.68
CA HIS A 355 42.37 5.83 16.30
C HIS A 355 41.14 5.69 15.38
N SER A 356 39.95 5.54 15.97
CA SER A 356 38.66 5.45 15.27
C SER A 356 38.28 6.73 14.54
N HIS A 357 37.50 6.58 13.47
CA HIS A 357 36.92 7.71 12.74
C HIS A 357 35.65 7.31 12.00
N MET A 358 34.78 8.29 11.68
CA MET A 358 33.61 8.11 10.81
C MET A 358 33.66 9.13 9.68
N THR A 359 33.09 8.78 8.52
CA THR A 359 33.04 9.61 7.32
C THR A 359 31.60 9.88 6.91
N PHE A 360 31.36 11.12 6.51
CA PHE A 360 30.07 11.62 6.02
C PHE A 360 30.29 12.30 4.66
N GLU A 361 29.21 12.51 3.90
CA GLU A 361 29.30 13.24 2.63
C GLU A 361 30.07 14.57 2.78
N PRO A 362 30.89 14.96 1.78
CA PRO A 362 31.46 16.29 1.74
C PRO A 362 30.38 17.37 1.92
N LEU A 363 30.72 18.46 2.61
CA LEU A 363 29.90 19.65 2.61
C LEU A 363 30.04 20.33 1.23
N LYS A 364 29.28 19.84 0.24
CA LYS A 364 29.43 20.02 -1.23
C LYS A 364 29.42 21.48 -1.77
N ASN A 365 29.40 22.50 -0.92
CA ASN A 365 29.28 23.91 -1.29
C ASN A 365 30.46 24.78 -0.83
N SER A 366 30.54 26.00 -1.36
CA SER A 366 31.42 27.06 -0.86
C SER A 366 30.65 27.95 0.13
N TYR A 367 30.84 27.71 1.42
CA TYR A 367 30.07 28.33 2.51
C TYR A 367 30.63 29.72 2.84
N GLN A 368 29.75 30.72 2.91
CA GLN A 368 30.01 31.97 3.62
C GLN A 368 29.57 31.86 5.08
N THR A 369 28.38 31.31 5.33
CA THR A 369 27.89 30.98 6.67
C THR A 369 27.87 29.47 6.86
N PHE A 370 28.28 28.99 8.04
CA PHE A 370 27.96 27.64 8.50
C PHE A 370 27.89 27.55 10.03
N GLN A 371 27.15 26.55 10.53
CA GLN A 371 27.09 26.19 11.93
C GLN A 371 27.23 24.67 12.08
N VAL A 372 27.95 24.21 13.10
CA VAL A 372 27.97 22.81 13.52
C VAL A 372 27.75 22.75 15.03
N THR A 373 26.83 21.90 15.47
CA THR A 373 26.60 21.58 16.88
C THR A 373 26.85 20.09 17.11
N LEU A 374 27.53 19.74 18.20
CA LEU A 374 27.93 18.37 18.56
C LEU A 374 27.64 18.12 20.05
N GLU A 375 27.10 16.96 20.39
CA GLU A 375 27.06 16.47 21.78
C GLU A 375 28.02 15.29 21.96
N PHE A 376 28.97 15.42 22.89
CA PHE A 376 30.02 14.44 23.12
C PHE A 376 30.32 14.24 24.62
N LYS A 377 30.79 13.04 24.98
CA LYS A 377 31.31 12.71 26.31
C LYS A 377 32.74 12.21 26.20
N CYS A 378 33.70 12.98 26.71
CA CYS A 378 35.12 12.58 26.70
C CYS A 378 35.39 11.47 27.72
N ALA A 379 36.00 10.37 27.29
CA ALA A 379 36.43 9.28 28.18
C ALA A 379 37.92 9.39 28.56
N VAL A 380 38.79 9.81 27.63
CA VAL A 380 40.21 10.09 27.91
C VAL A 380 40.66 11.33 27.13
N CYS A 381 40.66 12.48 27.80
CA CYS A 381 41.12 13.76 27.25
C CYS A 381 42.63 13.93 27.46
N ASN A 382 43.44 13.15 26.74
CA ASN A 382 44.90 13.11 26.93
C ASN A 382 45.65 14.28 26.28
N ASN A 383 45.74 15.40 26.99
CA ASN A 383 47.01 16.14 27.07
C ASN A 383 47.11 16.89 28.43
N TRP A 384 48.23 16.76 29.13
CA TRP A 384 48.37 17.24 30.52
C TRP A 384 48.49 18.77 30.67
N MET A 385 48.38 19.52 29.57
CA MET A 385 48.23 20.97 29.57
C MET A 385 46.96 21.35 28.81
N TYR A 386 45.96 21.79 29.60
CA TYR A 386 44.68 22.37 29.18
C TYR A 386 43.68 21.39 28.50
N ASN A 387 42.76 20.83 29.30
CA ASN A 387 41.53 20.16 28.82
C ASN A 387 40.54 21.19 28.25
N VAL A 388 40.92 21.91 27.19
CA VAL A 388 40.12 22.96 26.55
C VAL A 388 39.85 22.59 25.09
N LEU A 389 38.72 23.03 24.58
CA LEU A 389 38.31 22.80 23.21
C LEU A 389 38.95 23.83 22.28
N SER A 390 39.44 23.42 21.11
CA SER A 390 40.11 24.31 20.15
C SER A 390 39.54 24.17 18.74
N LEU A 391 38.75 25.15 18.30
CA LEU A 391 38.33 25.31 16.91
C LEU A 391 39.47 25.95 16.11
N ARG A 392 39.82 25.38 14.95
CA ARG A 392 40.81 25.94 14.01
C ARG A 392 40.24 25.95 12.60
N PHE A 393 40.22 27.10 11.93
CA PHE A 393 39.68 27.24 10.57
C PHE A 393 40.55 28.16 9.70
N ASN A 394 40.66 27.86 8.41
CA ASN A 394 41.47 28.63 7.45
C ASN A 394 40.70 28.85 6.15
N CYS A 395 40.58 30.11 5.73
CA CYS A 395 39.85 30.52 4.52
C CYS A 395 40.75 30.61 3.28
N GLY A 396 42.06 30.37 3.42
CA GLY A 396 43.06 30.40 2.34
C GLY A 396 44.28 31.28 2.65
N THR A 397 44.14 32.24 3.57
CA THR A 397 45.16 33.26 3.91
C THR A 397 45.67 33.23 5.35
N GLY A 398 45.28 32.21 6.13
CA GLY A 398 45.77 32.02 7.50
C GLY A 398 44.74 31.34 8.39
N ALA A 399 45.21 30.47 9.29
CA ALA A 399 44.35 29.80 10.25
C ALA A 399 44.00 30.73 11.42
N ALA A 400 42.70 30.91 11.69
CA ALA A 400 42.21 31.31 12.99
C ALA A 400 42.25 30.11 13.95
N GLN A 401 42.45 30.40 15.24
CA GLN A 401 42.24 29.45 16.32
C GLN A 401 41.40 30.14 17.41
N ILE A 402 40.40 29.42 17.93
CA ILE A 402 39.51 29.85 19.02
C ILE A 402 39.52 28.73 20.07
N VAL A 403 39.73 29.08 21.32
CA VAL A 403 39.87 28.12 22.44
C VAL A 403 38.78 28.41 23.47
N SER A 404 38.21 27.38 24.10
CA SER A 404 37.22 27.54 25.18
C SER A 404 37.83 28.10 26.46
N GLU A 405 37.07 28.94 27.17
CA GLU A 405 37.39 29.37 28.53
C GLU A 405 37.13 28.24 29.54
N SER A 406 35.94 27.63 29.45
CA SER A 406 35.59 26.43 30.21
C SER A 406 36.41 25.20 29.77
N ARG A 407 36.58 24.27 30.70
CA ARG A 407 37.32 23.01 30.51
C ARG A 407 36.36 21.83 30.34
N ILE A 408 36.74 20.89 29.49
CA ILE A 408 36.02 19.63 29.28
C ILE A 408 36.16 18.78 30.55
N VAL A 409 35.02 18.34 31.09
CA VAL A 409 34.92 17.43 32.23
C VAL A 409 34.86 15.99 31.71
N VAL A 410 35.83 15.17 32.10
CA VAL A 410 35.89 13.77 31.68
C VAL A 410 34.73 13.00 32.31
N GLY A 411 34.04 12.19 31.50
CA GLY A 411 32.86 11.43 31.90
C GLY A 411 31.54 12.19 31.89
N GLN A 412 31.51 13.48 31.50
CA GLN A 412 30.27 14.26 31.35
C GLN A 412 29.98 14.61 29.89
N TRP A 413 28.69 14.82 29.59
CA TRP A 413 28.23 15.30 28.29
C TRP A 413 28.43 16.80 28.18
N HIS A 414 29.01 17.22 27.06
CA HIS A 414 29.15 18.62 26.67
C HIS A 414 28.51 18.86 25.31
N THR A 415 27.81 19.98 25.18
CA THR A 415 27.24 20.47 23.91
C THR A 415 28.14 21.56 23.36
N VAL A 416 28.66 21.38 22.15
CA VAL A 416 29.51 22.37 21.49
C VAL A 416 28.77 22.93 20.30
N THR A 417 28.72 24.26 20.18
CA THR A 417 28.29 24.92 18.95
C THR A 417 29.43 25.79 18.41
N VAL A 418 29.76 25.58 17.13
CA VAL A 418 30.66 26.45 16.38
C VAL A 418 29.90 27.10 15.23
N PHE A 419 30.10 28.39 15.03
CA PHE A 419 29.49 29.18 13.97
C PHE A 419 30.55 30.00 13.25
N ARG A 420 30.37 30.23 11.95
CA ARG A 420 31.25 31.09 11.16
C ARG A 420 30.45 31.87 10.12
N ASP A 421 30.68 33.18 10.03
CA ASP A 421 30.27 34.03 8.90
C ASP A 421 31.47 34.82 8.36
N GLY A 422 31.71 34.69 7.06
CA GLY A 422 32.81 35.38 6.37
C GLY A 422 34.17 35.03 6.97
N MET A 423 34.87 36.03 7.51
CA MET A 423 36.16 35.82 8.19
C MET A 423 36.03 35.54 9.69
N SER A 424 34.86 35.75 10.28
CA SER A 424 34.62 35.70 11.73
C SER A 424 33.95 34.39 12.10
N GLY A 425 34.28 33.87 13.27
CA GLY A 425 33.56 32.74 13.86
C GLY A 425 33.54 32.83 15.37
N TRP A 426 32.67 32.03 15.99
CA TRP A 426 32.63 31.86 17.43
C TRP A 426 32.48 30.38 17.81
N LEU A 427 32.93 30.09 19.02
CA LEU A 427 32.80 28.78 19.68
C LEU A 427 32.07 28.98 21.00
N ARG A 428 31.09 28.12 21.27
CA ARG A 428 30.37 28.01 22.54
C ARG A 428 30.48 26.58 23.04
N MET A 429 30.85 26.41 24.30
CA MET A 429 30.70 25.15 25.03
C MET A 429 29.53 25.31 26.02
N ASP A 430 28.66 24.32 26.08
CA ASP A 430 27.47 24.26 26.93
C ASP A 430 26.67 25.58 26.90
N ASN A 431 26.58 26.25 28.05
CA ASN A 431 25.88 27.53 28.21
C ASN A 431 26.81 28.76 28.26
N ASP A 432 28.13 28.61 28.02
CA ASP A 432 29.12 29.70 28.06
C ASP A 432 28.76 30.89 27.17
N THR A 433 29.39 32.04 27.39
CA THR A 433 29.40 33.16 26.44
C THR A 433 30.19 32.78 25.17
N PRO A 434 29.66 32.97 23.95
CA PRO A 434 30.37 32.62 22.71
C PRO A 434 31.68 33.39 22.51
N ILE A 435 32.79 32.66 22.45
CA ILE A 435 34.14 33.22 22.29
C ILE A 435 34.42 33.41 20.80
N SER A 436 34.73 34.64 20.39
CA SER A 436 34.87 35.01 18.98
C SER A 436 36.33 35.10 18.51
N GLY A 437 36.57 34.82 17.23
CA GLY A 437 37.87 34.96 16.57
C GLY A 437 37.74 35.14 15.06
N ARG A 438 38.86 35.52 14.40
CA ARG A 438 38.85 35.95 12.99
C ARG A 438 40.05 35.39 12.20
N SER A 439 39.80 34.88 11.00
CA SER A 439 40.85 34.42 10.07
C SER A 439 41.57 35.60 9.41
N GLN A 440 42.84 35.42 9.08
CA GLN A 440 43.66 36.47 8.45
C GLN A 440 43.46 36.55 6.92
N GLY A 441 43.71 37.74 6.35
CA GLY A 441 43.66 38.01 4.90
C GLY A 441 42.30 38.51 4.39
N GLN A 442 41.86 38.02 3.22
CA GLN A 442 40.67 38.57 2.50
C GLN A 442 39.62 37.52 2.08
N TYR A 443 39.92 36.22 2.13
CA TYR A 443 38.95 35.20 1.72
C TYR A 443 37.86 35.00 2.78
N THR A 444 36.60 35.16 2.38
CA THR A 444 35.41 35.03 3.24
C THR A 444 34.74 33.66 3.14
N LYS A 445 34.94 32.92 2.05
CA LYS A 445 34.31 31.60 1.85
C LYS A 445 35.27 30.45 2.17
N ILE A 446 34.71 29.32 2.60
CA ILE A 446 35.43 28.04 2.75
C ILE A 446 34.75 26.98 1.88
N THR A 447 35.54 26.14 1.22
CA THR A 447 35.05 25.13 0.26
C THR A 447 35.57 23.76 0.66
N PHE A 448 34.67 22.85 1.03
CA PHE A 448 35.04 21.49 1.43
C PHE A 448 35.02 20.57 0.20
N ARG A 449 36.14 19.90 -0.06
CA ARG A 449 36.29 18.94 -1.18
C ARG A 449 36.55 17.50 -0.72
N SER A 450 36.87 17.30 0.55
CA SER A 450 37.01 16.00 1.20
C SER A 450 35.69 15.61 1.90
N PRO A 451 35.52 14.32 2.26
CA PRO A 451 34.52 13.90 3.24
C PRO A 451 34.62 14.71 4.53
N LEU A 452 33.50 14.80 5.25
CA LEU A 452 33.50 15.26 6.64
C LEU A 452 33.91 14.08 7.53
N TYR A 453 34.98 14.26 8.31
CA TYR A 453 35.46 13.27 9.28
C TYR A 453 35.01 13.63 10.69
N VAL A 454 34.53 12.64 11.44
CA VAL A 454 34.11 12.76 12.84
C VAL A 454 34.95 11.83 13.70
N GLY A 455 35.31 12.31 14.90
CA GLY A 455 36.13 11.59 15.90
C GLY A 455 37.61 11.46 15.57
N GLY A 456 37.98 11.24 14.30
CA GLY A 456 39.38 11.04 13.91
C GLY A 456 39.66 11.36 12.45
N SER A 457 40.70 10.74 11.90
CA SER A 457 41.13 10.87 10.50
C SER A 457 41.82 9.56 10.08
N PRO A 458 41.61 9.05 8.85
CA PRO A 458 42.33 7.87 8.34
C PRO A 458 43.85 8.12 8.15
N SER A 459 44.31 9.35 8.36
CA SER A 459 45.73 9.69 8.34
C SER A 459 46.10 10.63 9.50
N ALA A 460 46.99 10.16 10.37
CA ALA A 460 47.55 10.95 11.46
C ALA A 460 48.36 12.17 10.98
N TYR A 461 48.99 12.09 9.80
CA TYR A 461 49.74 13.21 9.20
C TYR A 461 48.85 14.45 8.99
N TRP A 462 47.66 14.24 8.40
CA TRP A 462 46.71 15.34 8.19
C TRP A 462 46.10 15.84 9.49
N LEU A 463 45.87 14.94 10.47
CA LEU A 463 45.39 15.33 11.81
C LEU A 463 46.40 16.25 12.51
N VAL A 464 47.66 15.82 12.66
CA VAL A 464 48.73 16.62 13.28
C VAL A 464 48.89 17.97 12.57
N ARG A 465 48.89 18.00 11.24
CA ARG A 465 49.06 19.24 10.47
C ARG A 465 47.87 20.21 10.62
N ALA A 466 46.65 19.68 10.67
CA ALA A 466 45.42 20.47 10.73
C ALA A 466 45.05 20.91 12.16
N THR A 467 45.21 20.06 13.17
CA THR A 467 44.74 20.31 14.55
C THR A 467 45.87 20.42 15.58
N GLY A 468 47.05 19.86 15.30
CA GLY A 468 48.13 19.69 16.27
C GLY A 468 48.03 18.40 17.11
N ALA A 469 46.94 17.64 17.01
CA ALA A 469 46.73 16.40 17.75
C ALA A 469 47.35 15.18 17.03
N ASN A 470 47.99 14.28 17.80
CA ASN A 470 48.60 13.04 17.31
C ASN A 470 47.70 11.80 17.46
N ARG A 471 46.62 11.89 18.24
CA ARG A 471 45.54 10.90 18.36
C ARG A 471 44.19 11.62 18.19
N GLY A 472 43.18 10.89 17.73
CA GLY A 472 41.80 11.34 17.64
C GLY A 472 41.06 11.36 18.98
N PHE A 473 39.75 11.55 18.93
CA PHE A 473 38.85 11.59 20.08
C PHE A 473 38.70 10.21 20.74
N ILE A 474 38.64 10.20 22.09
CA ILE A 474 38.37 9.01 22.90
C ILE A 474 37.12 9.31 23.75
N GLY A 475 35.99 8.69 23.41
CA GLY A 475 34.71 8.99 24.03
C GLY A 475 33.49 8.65 23.16
N CYS A 476 32.33 9.18 23.55
CA CYS A 476 31.05 9.00 22.88
C CYS A 476 30.60 10.27 22.15
N ILE A 477 29.85 10.12 21.05
CA ILE A 477 29.09 11.21 20.41
C ILE A 477 27.64 10.74 20.28
N GLN A 478 26.67 11.57 20.68
CA GLN A 478 25.23 11.22 20.63
C GLN A 478 24.40 12.11 19.70
N SER A 479 24.94 13.26 19.28
CA SER A 479 24.24 14.17 18.37
C SER A 479 25.23 14.95 17.50
N LEU A 480 24.88 15.11 16.22
CA LEU A 480 25.56 15.98 15.25
C LEU A 480 24.49 16.78 14.50
N THR A 481 24.62 18.10 14.48
CA THR A 481 23.73 19.02 13.76
C THR A 481 24.57 19.93 12.88
N ILE A 482 24.21 20.07 11.61
CA ILE A 482 24.94 20.86 10.61
C ILE A 482 23.95 21.84 9.98
N ASN A 483 24.23 23.14 10.09
CA ASN A 483 23.36 24.23 9.63
C ASN A 483 21.90 24.06 10.12
N ASN A 484 21.74 23.82 11.43
CA ASN A 484 20.48 23.54 12.12
C ASN A 484 19.72 22.29 11.65
N LYS A 485 20.29 21.45 10.78
CA LYS A 485 19.74 20.14 10.42
C LYS A 485 20.44 19.02 11.19
N ALA A 486 19.68 18.27 11.97
CA ALA A 486 20.17 17.03 12.58
C ALA A 486 20.71 16.09 11.51
N THR A 487 21.89 15.54 11.74
CA THR A 487 22.58 14.60 10.87
C THR A 487 22.60 13.26 11.56
N ASP A 488 21.85 12.29 11.02
CA ASP A 488 21.83 10.93 11.56
C ASP A 488 23.25 10.33 11.52
N ILE A 489 23.81 10.05 12.69
CA ILE A 489 25.18 9.54 12.88
C ILE A 489 25.29 8.02 12.75
N ARG A 490 24.17 7.31 12.57
CA ARG A 490 24.15 5.86 12.37
C ARG A 490 24.80 5.45 11.03
N PRO A 491 25.24 4.20 10.88
CA PRO A 491 25.73 3.66 9.62
C PRO A 491 24.69 3.76 8.49
N TRP A 492 25.15 4.08 7.28
CA TRP A 492 24.36 3.90 6.06
C TRP A 492 23.96 2.41 5.92
N PRO A 493 22.73 2.07 5.47
CA PRO A 493 21.71 2.95 4.90
C PRO A 493 20.72 3.57 5.90
N LEU A 494 20.83 3.26 7.20
CA LEU A 494 19.91 3.81 8.23
C LEU A 494 20.22 5.28 8.52
N GLY A 495 21.50 5.59 8.74
CA GLY A 495 22.00 6.96 8.94
C GLY A 495 22.86 7.47 7.79
N ARG A 496 23.64 8.52 8.07
CA ARG A 496 24.42 9.26 7.07
C ARG A 496 25.93 8.98 7.11
N ALA A 497 26.39 8.13 8.01
CA ALA A 497 27.80 7.71 8.05
C ALA A 497 28.08 6.73 6.91
N LEU A 498 28.84 7.19 5.91
CA LEU A 498 29.15 6.43 4.68
C LEU A 498 30.14 5.29 4.95
N SER A 499 31.08 5.54 5.86
CA SER A 499 32.03 4.56 6.37
C SER A 499 32.57 5.02 7.71
N GLY A 500 33.41 4.19 8.31
CA GLY A 500 34.16 4.49 9.52
C GLY A 500 34.97 3.27 9.90
N ALA A 501 35.83 3.42 10.91
CA ALA A 501 36.63 2.32 11.39
C ALA A 501 36.85 2.37 12.90
N ASP A 502 36.93 1.19 13.51
CA ASP A 502 37.01 0.93 14.96
C ASP A 502 35.96 1.69 15.76
N ILE A 503 34.71 1.64 15.32
CA ILE A 503 33.58 2.31 15.99
C ILE A 503 32.80 1.31 16.82
N GLY A 504 32.76 1.53 18.13
CA GLY A 504 31.90 0.79 19.04
C GLY A 504 30.55 1.48 19.26
N GLU A 505 29.71 0.84 20.06
CA GLU A 505 28.51 1.44 20.64
C GLU A 505 28.82 2.00 22.04
N CYS A 506 28.11 3.05 22.46
CA CYS A 506 28.20 3.59 23.81
C CYS A 506 27.08 3.09 24.74
N SER A 507 25.89 2.78 24.22
CA SER A 507 24.75 2.35 25.02
C SER A 507 24.70 0.86 25.37
N ASP A 508 25.66 0.03 24.92
CA ASP A 508 25.68 -1.45 25.11
C ASP A 508 25.26 -1.87 26.53
N ASN A 509 25.83 -1.24 27.56
CA ASN A 509 25.60 -1.62 28.96
C ASN A 509 24.37 -0.96 29.62
N VAL A 510 23.66 -0.05 28.94
CA VAL A 510 22.64 0.81 29.57
C VAL A 510 21.42 -0.02 29.98
N CYS A 511 20.97 -0.94 29.13
CA CYS A 511 19.83 -1.80 29.44
C CYS A 511 20.18 -3.04 30.28
N ASP A 512 21.45 -3.47 30.32
CA ASP A 512 21.90 -4.55 31.22
C ASP A 512 21.81 -4.15 32.71
N LEU A 513 21.84 -2.85 32.99
CA LEU A 513 21.76 -2.28 34.34
C LEU A 513 20.31 -1.88 34.75
N VAL A 514 19.32 -2.13 33.90
CA VAL A 514 17.94 -1.67 34.07
C VAL A 514 16.96 -2.82 33.91
N SER A 515 15.99 -2.92 34.83
CA SER A 515 14.90 -3.89 34.72
C SER A 515 13.56 -3.18 34.75
N CYS A 516 12.89 -3.14 33.60
CA CYS A 516 11.52 -2.62 33.49
C CYS A 516 10.54 -3.65 34.04
N ALA A 517 9.59 -3.19 34.86
CA ALA A 517 8.53 -4.00 35.46
C ALA A 517 7.41 -4.33 34.45
N ASN A 518 6.49 -5.20 34.87
CA ASN A 518 5.21 -5.48 34.19
C ASN A 518 5.32 -5.87 32.69
N GLY A 519 6.45 -6.45 32.29
CA GLY A 519 6.70 -6.87 30.90
C GLY A 519 7.17 -5.76 29.95
N GLY A 520 7.57 -4.60 30.47
CA GLY A 520 8.19 -3.55 29.66
C GLY A 520 9.58 -3.94 29.14
N GLY A 521 9.93 -3.46 27.96
CA GLY A 521 11.28 -3.62 27.38
C GLY A 521 12.15 -2.39 27.68
N CYS A 522 13.45 -2.57 27.94
CA CYS A 522 14.36 -1.43 28.00
C CYS A 522 14.79 -1.02 26.58
N PHE A 523 14.78 0.28 26.30
CA PHE A 523 15.29 0.86 25.05
C PHE A 523 16.27 1.99 25.36
N ALA A 524 17.49 1.90 24.82
CA ALA A 524 18.50 2.94 24.97
C ALA A 524 18.18 4.15 24.06
N ASN A 525 17.62 5.22 24.64
CA ASN A 525 17.28 6.44 23.91
C ASN A 525 18.46 7.42 23.79
N ARG A 526 19.54 7.21 24.57
CA ARG A 526 20.80 7.96 24.52
C ARG A 526 21.96 7.02 24.88
N ALA A 527 23.18 7.46 24.60
CA ALA A 527 24.41 6.74 24.93
C ALA A 527 24.57 6.35 26.42
N ASP A 528 23.95 7.08 27.35
CA ASP A 528 23.87 6.74 28.79
C ASP A 528 22.41 6.75 29.32
N GLY A 529 21.41 6.70 28.42
CA GLY A 529 20.01 6.94 28.77
C GLY A 529 19.08 5.86 28.24
N PHE A 530 18.07 5.53 29.03
CA PHE A 530 17.03 4.57 28.66
C PHE A 530 15.63 5.19 28.75
N ILE A 531 14.70 4.56 28.04
CA ILE A 531 13.26 4.61 28.28
C ILE A 531 12.82 3.17 28.48
N CYS A 532 12.01 2.90 29.50
CA CYS A 532 11.25 1.65 29.55
C CYS A 532 10.02 1.78 28.63
N LEU A 533 9.85 0.81 27.75
CA LEU A 533 8.75 0.68 26.79
C LEU A 533 7.59 -0.04 27.50
N CYS A 534 6.72 0.71 28.16
CA CYS A 534 5.67 0.19 29.03
C CYS A 534 4.46 -0.33 28.26
N PRO A 535 3.98 -1.56 28.54
CA PRO A 535 2.79 -2.10 27.87
C PRO A 535 1.52 -1.29 28.18
N LEU A 536 0.50 -1.38 27.32
CA LEU A 536 -0.79 -0.70 27.55
C LEU A 536 -1.35 -0.97 28.96
N GLY A 537 -1.70 0.10 29.67
CA GLY A 537 -2.16 0.05 31.06
C GLY A 537 -1.03 0.09 32.10
N PHE A 538 0.23 0.25 31.69
CA PHE A 538 1.36 0.50 32.59
C PHE A 538 2.09 1.79 32.25
N ARG A 539 2.67 2.44 33.27
CA ARG A 539 3.40 3.72 33.17
C ARG A 539 4.44 3.84 34.30
N GLY A 540 5.19 4.93 34.27
CA GLY A 540 6.28 5.19 35.21
C GLY A 540 7.66 5.06 34.54
N THR A 541 8.73 5.29 35.29
CA THR A 541 10.10 5.30 34.74
C THR A 541 10.63 3.89 34.43
N LEU A 542 10.08 2.90 35.12
CA LEU A 542 10.35 1.47 35.03
C LEU A 542 9.06 0.68 34.80
N CYS A 543 7.97 1.29 34.32
CA CYS A 543 6.65 0.67 34.13
C CYS A 543 6.01 0.13 35.42
N GLU A 544 6.35 0.76 36.55
CA GLU A 544 6.02 0.38 37.92
C GLU A 544 4.54 0.61 38.31
N GLU A 545 3.85 1.54 37.66
CA GLU A 545 2.44 1.87 37.95
C GLU A 545 1.49 1.24 36.92
N SER A 546 0.39 0.63 37.39
CA SER A 546 -0.73 0.18 36.55
C SER A 546 -1.90 1.18 36.55
N PHE A 547 -2.59 1.35 35.43
CA PHE A 547 -3.77 2.22 35.30
C PHE A 547 -4.78 1.72 34.25
N SER A 548 -6.05 2.09 34.40
CA SER A 548 -7.10 1.80 33.41
C SER A 548 -7.00 2.76 32.22
N LEU A 549 -6.56 2.27 31.05
CA LEU A 549 -6.57 3.04 29.80
C LEU A 549 -8.01 3.32 29.36
N SER A 550 -8.35 4.58 29.10
CA SER A 550 -9.72 5.03 28.76
C SER A 550 -9.78 6.27 27.86
N SER A 551 -8.66 6.98 27.66
CA SER A 551 -8.54 8.00 26.61
C SER A 551 -7.08 8.02 26.09
N PRO A 552 -6.75 7.19 25.08
CA PRO A 552 -5.38 7.01 24.58
C PRO A 552 -4.69 8.32 24.15
N LEU A 553 -3.65 8.69 24.89
CA LEU A 553 -2.74 9.80 24.60
C LEU A 553 -1.42 9.22 24.09
N PHE A 554 -1.03 9.65 22.89
CA PHE A 554 0.23 9.32 22.24
C PHE A 554 1.18 10.53 22.32
N ASN A 555 2.46 10.25 22.52
CA ASN A 555 3.52 11.24 22.68
C ASN A 555 4.80 10.80 21.96
N GLU A 556 5.27 11.62 21.02
CA GLU A 556 6.52 11.42 20.28
C GLU A 556 7.74 11.21 21.18
N THR A 557 7.84 11.91 22.32
CA THR A 557 9.04 11.85 23.17
C THR A 557 9.19 10.54 23.92
N ALA A 558 8.18 9.66 23.87
CA ALA A 558 8.10 8.42 24.64
C ALA A 558 8.06 7.15 23.76
N PHE A 559 8.16 7.25 22.43
CA PHE A 559 7.93 6.14 21.48
C PHE A 559 6.55 5.49 21.68
N SER A 560 5.50 6.32 21.74
CA SER A 560 4.13 5.83 21.96
C SER A 560 3.54 5.18 20.70
N TYR A 561 3.00 3.97 20.82
CA TYR A 561 2.18 3.35 19.76
C TYR A 561 1.24 2.28 20.33
N ALA A 562 0.14 1.99 19.64
CA ALA A 562 -0.74 0.86 19.91
C ALA A 562 -0.85 -0.05 18.68
N VAL A 563 -1.28 -1.29 18.91
CA VAL A 563 -1.32 -2.37 17.93
C VAL A 563 -2.61 -3.15 18.13
N ILE A 564 -3.40 -3.29 17.07
CA ILE A 564 -4.61 -4.13 17.05
C ILE A 564 -4.50 -5.13 15.91
N GLN A 565 -4.86 -6.38 16.17
CA GLN A 565 -4.89 -7.43 15.15
C GLN A 565 -6.09 -7.23 14.22
N TRP A 566 -5.93 -7.56 12.93
CA TRP A 566 -7.04 -7.51 12.00
C TRP A 566 -8.17 -8.47 12.43
N PRO A 567 -9.45 -8.06 12.38
CA PRO A 567 -10.56 -8.81 12.98
C PRO A 567 -10.98 -10.08 12.20
N GLN A 568 -10.28 -10.41 11.11
CA GLN A 568 -10.48 -11.61 10.30
C GLN A 568 -9.15 -12.35 10.17
N THR A 569 -9.12 -13.62 10.57
CA THR A 569 -7.92 -14.45 10.48
C THR A 569 -7.65 -14.88 9.03
N SER A 570 -6.65 -14.25 8.41
CA SER A 570 -5.85 -14.74 7.28
C SER A 570 -6.61 -15.21 6.01
N GLN A 571 -6.88 -14.26 5.11
CA GLN A 571 -6.83 -14.39 3.63
C GLN A 571 -7.08 -12.99 3.02
N SER A 572 -6.32 -11.98 3.46
CA SER A 572 -5.11 -11.50 2.78
C SER A 572 -5.34 -10.66 1.51
N TYR A 573 -6.59 -10.37 1.12
CA TYR A 573 -6.89 -9.40 0.05
C TYR A 573 -8.12 -8.54 0.39
N LEU A 574 -7.90 -7.31 0.83
CA LEU A 574 -8.97 -6.35 1.11
C LEU A 574 -9.37 -5.63 -0.20
N SER A 575 -10.57 -5.89 -0.70
CA SER A 575 -11.17 -5.15 -1.83
C SER A 575 -11.98 -3.92 -1.39
N PHE A 576 -12.49 -3.92 -0.16
CA PHE A 576 -13.18 -2.80 0.48
C PHE A 576 -12.67 -2.60 1.92
N MET A 577 -12.62 -1.35 2.36
CA MET A 577 -12.34 -0.94 3.74
C MET A 577 -12.92 0.45 4.01
N GLU A 578 -13.34 0.68 5.25
CA GLU A 578 -13.68 2.01 5.76
C GLU A 578 -13.17 2.17 7.19
N PHE A 579 -12.61 3.34 7.49
CA PHE A 579 -12.11 3.76 8.79
C PHE A 579 -12.84 5.02 9.23
N GLU A 580 -13.41 5.01 10.45
CA GLU A 580 -13.77 6.25 11.15
C GLU A 580 -12.82 6.46 12.34
N LEU A 581 -12.23 7.65 12.46
CA LEU A 581 -11.41 8.05 13.59
C LEU A 581 -11.95 9.31 14.25
N THR A 582 -11.87 9.38 15.58
CA THR A 582 -12.02 10.63 16.34
C THR A 582 -10.73 10.89 17.11
N PHE A 583 -10.05 11.99 16.79
CA PHE A 583 -8.70 12.29 17.28
C PHE A 583 -8.52 13.79 17.56
N ARG A 584 -7.50 14.14 18.34
CA ARG A 584 -7.11 15.52 18.67
C ARG A 584 -5.59 15.67 18.55
N PRO A 585 -5.08 16.30 17.48
CA PRO A 585 -3.65 16.46 17.25
C PRO A 585 -3.06 17.58 18.11
N LEU A 586 -1.83 17.40 18.59
CA LEU A 586 -1.04 18.46 19.23
C LEU A 586 0.12 18.94 18.34
N MET A 587 0.45 18.19 17.30
CA MET A 587 1.54 18.46 16.36
C MET A 587 1.05 18.36 14.91
N PRO A 588 1.62 19.13 13.96
CA PRO A 588 1.17 19.17 12.56
C PRO A 588 1.61 17.96 11.72
N ASP A 589 2.56 17.15 12.23
CA ASP A 589 3.01 15.91 11.60
C ASP A 589 2.79 14.73 12.54
N GLY A 590 2.55 13.53 11.99
CA GLY A 590 2.59 12.27 12.75
C GLY A 590 1.63 11.19 12.25
N THR A 591 2.04 9.93 12.34
CA THR A 591 1.27 8.80 11.82
C THR A 591 0.14 8.36 12.75
N LEU A 592 -1.11 8.46 12.26
CA LEU A 592 -2.32 8.05 12.95
C LEU A 592 -2.56 6.54 12.84
N LEU A 593 -2.43 5.97 11.63
CA LEU A 593 -2.52 4.52 11.36
C LEU A 593 -1.43 4.06 10.39
N TYR A 594 -0.95 2.84 10.55
CA TYR A 594 -0.09 2.14 9.57
C TYR A 594 -0.36 0.63 9.54
N SER A 595 -0.28 0.03 8.37
CA SER A 595 -0.15 -1.43 8.17
C SER A 595 0.47 -1.70 6.80
N ASP A 596 1.26 -2.77 6.67
CA ASP A 596 1.84 -3.23 5.41
C ASP A 596 1.81 -4.76 5.25
N ASP A 597 2.27 -5.23 4.09
CA ASP A 597 2.71 -6.62 3.93
C ASP A 597 4.23 -6.69 3.81
N ALA A 598 4.88 -7.64 4.46
CA ALA A 598 6.34 -7.75 4.45
C ALA A 598 6.93 -8.27 3.13
N GLY A 599 6.15 -9.00 2.31
CA GLY A 599 6.58 -9.65 1.07
C GLY A 599 6.30 -8.86 -0.21
N SER A 600 5.31 -7.97 -0.21
CA SER A 600 4.92 -7.17 -1.40
C SER A 600 5.20 -5.66 -1.25
N GLY A 601 4.71 -4.87 -2.22
CA GLY A 601 4.75 -3.40 -2.15
C GLY A 601 3.66 -2.79 -1.27
N ASP A 602 2.66 -3.58 -0.89
CA ASP A 602 1.41 -3.15 -0.27
C ASP A 602 1.60 -2.45 1.08
N PHE A 603 0.87 -1.34 1.26
CA PHE A 603 0.72 -0.66 2.54
C PHE A 603 -0.53 0.22 2.59
N LEU A 604 -0.94 0.54 3.81
CA LEU A 604 -1.92 1.56 4.15
C LEU A 604 -1.35 2.45 5.26
N ALA A 605 -1.44 3.76 5.07
CA ALA A 605 -1.04 4.76 6.06
C ALA A 605 -2.05 5.91 6.12
N ILE A 606 -2.35 6.35 7.34
CA ILE A 606 -3.00 7.65 7.60
C ILE A 606 -2.04 8.45 8.46
N SER A 607 -1.61 9.62 7.99
CA SER A 607 -0.66 10.48 8.70
C SER A 607 -1.04 11.95 8.58
N LEU A 608 -0.59 12.75 9.55
CA LEU A 608 -0.57 14.21 9.44
C LEU A 608 0.74 14.65 8.78
N VAL A 609 0.66 15.61 7.86
CA VAL A 609 1.80 16.17 7.11
C VAL A 609 1.58 17.67 6.93
N ASP A 610 2.41 18.51 7.54
CA ASP A 610 2.29 19.99 7.51
C ASP A 610 0.88 20.50 7.89
N GLY A 611 0.22 19.80 8.83
CA GLY A 611 -1.13 20.12 9.32
C GLY A 611 -2.27 19.64 8.44
N TYR A 612 -2.02 18.88 7.37
CA TYR A 612 -3.04 18.22 6.55
C TYR A 612 -3.16 16.74 6.91
N VAL A 613 -4.35 16.15 6.75
CA VAL A 613 -4.50 14.69 6.83
C VAL A 613 -4.19 14.09 5.46
N GLU A 614 -3.27 13.13 5.42
CA GLU A 614 -2.97 12.33 4.24
C GLU A 614 -3.33 10.86 4.47
N PHE A 615 -4.12 10.31 3.55
CA PHE A 615 -4.34 8.87 3.38
C PHE A 615 -3.50 8.40 2.18
N ARG A 616 -2.62 7.43 2.42
CA ARG A 616 -1.76 6.82 1.40
C ARG A 616 -1.95 5.32 1.40
N PHE A 617 -2.00 4.71 0.23
CA PHE A 617 -2.06 3.25 0.10
C PHE A 617 -1.49 2.79 -1.24
N ASP A 618 -0.94 1.58 -1.28
CA ASP A 618 -0.45 0.92 -2.50
C ASP A 618 -1.02 -0.50 -2.55
N CYS A 619 -1.49 -0.91 -3.73
CA CYS A 619 -2.03 -2.25 -4.00
C CYS A 619 -0.97 -3.21 -4.59
N GLY A 620 0.32 -2.85 -4.49
CA GLY A 620 1.45 -3.59 -5.07
C GLY A 620 1.82 -3.16 -6.49
N SER A 621 1.25 -2.07 -7.02
CA SER A 621 1.52 -1.55 -8.37
C SER A 621 1.65 -0.03 -8.50
N GLY A 622 1.69 0.68 -7.37
CA GLY A 622 1.86 2.13 -7.30
C GLY A 622 0.84 2.80 -6.39
N GLY A 623 1.33 3.71 -5.55
CA GLY A 623 0.56 4.25 -4.42
C GLY A 623 -0.31 5.46 -4.75
N ALA A 624 -1.53 5.48 -4.20
CA ALA A 624 -2.32 6.70 -4.05
C ALA A 624 -1.78 7.58 -2.92
N THR A 625 -1.98 8.90 -3.04
CA THR A 625 -1.87 9.86 -1.93
C THR A 625 -3.04 10.82 -2.02
N ILE A 626 -3.90 10.81 -1.01
CA ILE A 626 -5.13 11.61 -0.91
C ILE A 626 -4.97 12.52 0.31
N ARG A 627 -5.14 13.83 0.12
CA ARG A 627 -4.88 14.86 1.15
C ARG A 627 -6.14 15.67 1.43
N SER A 628 -6.32 16.12 2.67
CA SER A 628 -7.41 17.02 3.05
C SER A 628 -7.36 18.33 2.25
N GLU A 629 -8.52 18.96 2.02
CA GLU A 629 -8.62 20.21 1.25
C GLU A 629 -7.95 21.36 2.02
N GLU A 630 -8.17 21.41 3.33
CA GLU A 630 -7.61 22.41 4.24
C GLU A 630 -6.75 21.77 5.34
N GLN A 631 -5.94 22.59 6.01
CA GLN A 631 -5.25 22.21 7.24
C GLN A 631 -6.27 21.98 8.36
N ILE A 632 -6.03 20.98 9.21
CA ILE A 632 -6.78 20.79 10.45
C ILE A 632 -6.22 21.71 11.54
N SER A 633 -7.08 22.11 12.48
CA SER A 633 -6.65 22.88 13.64
C SER A 633 -5.90 21.98 14.63
N LEU A 634 -4.94 22.57 15.36
CA LEU A 634 -4.25 21.88 16.45
C LEU A 634 -4.96 22.11 17.79
N ASP A 635 -4.87 21.12 18.66
CA ASP A 635 -5.56 21.01 19.95
C ASP A 635 -7.11 21.03 19.89
N THR A 636 -7.68 20.66 18.76
CA THR A 636 -9.13 20.50 18.55
C THR A 636 -9.52 19.06 18.22
N TRP A 637 -10.77 18.69 18.48
CA TRP A 637 -11.31 17.39 18.09
C TRP A 637 -11.70 17.36 16.62
N HIS A 638 -11.28 16.31 15.91
CA HIS A 638 -11.58 16.05 14.50
C HIS A 638 -12.21 14.67 14.31
N GLU A 639 -13.13 14.57 13.36
CA GLU A 639 -13.68 13.31 12.86
C GLU A 639 -13.17 13.04 11.44
N LEU A 640 -12.47 11.93 11.25
CA LEU A 640 -11.93 11.50 9.96
C LEU A 640 -12.71 10.29 9.46
N ARG A 641 -13.16 10.36 8.21
CA ARG A 641 -13.69 9.23 7.43
C ARG A 641 -12.72 8.94 6.29
N VAL A 642 -12.29 7.69 6.18
CA VAL A 642 -11.47 7.21 5.06
C VAL A 642 -12.06 5.90 4.56
N SER A 643 -12.45 5.84 3.29
CA SER A 643 -12.88 4.59 2.66
C SER A 643 -12.01 4.28 1.44
N ARG A 644 -11.96 3.00 1.06
CA ARG A 644 -11.32 2.56 -0.18
C ARG A 644 -12.08 1.36 -0.75
N THR A 645 -12.40 1.47 -2.04
CA THR A 645 -13.04 0.44 -2.86
C THR A 645 -12.17 0.20 -4.09
N ALA A 646 -11.60 -1.00 -4.20
CA ALA A 646 -10.59 -1.32 -5.21
C ALA A 646 -9.42 -0.31 -5.17
N LYS A 647 -9.13 0.37 -6.30
CA LYS A 647 -8.11 1.43 -6.37
C LYS A 647 -8.59 2.79 -5.87
N SER A 648 -9.91 3.02 -5.81
CA SER A 648 -10.46 4.32 -5.42
C SER A 648 -10.45 4.45 -3.89
N GLY A 649 -9.86 5.52 -3.40
CA GLY A 649 -9.93 5.96 -2.01
C GLY A 649 -10.69 7.27 -1.89
N ILE A 650 -11.33 7.49 -0.74
CA ILE A 650 -12.00 8.73 -0.37
C ILE A 650 -11.53 9.11 1.04
N LEU A 651 -11.18 10.39 1.22
CA LEU A 651 -10.85 10.98 2.52
C LEU A 651 -11.78 12.16 2.78
N GLN A 652 -12.35 12.24 3.98
CA GLN A 652 -13.11 13.39 4.46
C GLN A 652 -12.75 13.69 5.92
N VAL A 653 -12.50 14.97 6.23
CA VAL A 653 -12.28 15.45 7.59
C VAL A 653 -13.40 16.40 7.99
N ASP A 654 -14.00 16.20 9.15
CA ASP A 654 -15.07 17.00 9.73
C ASP A 654 -16.23 17.27 8.74
N SER A 655 -16.40 18.53 8.35
CA SER A 655 -17.35 19.00 7.33
C SER A 655 -16.64 19.52 6.07
N GLN A 656 -15.34 19.24 5.88
CA GLN A 656 -14.65 19.48 4.61
C GLN A 656 -15.28 18.63 3.50
N ARG A 657 -15.00 19.00 2.24
CA ARG A 657 -15.40 18.21 1.09
C ARG A 657 -14.68 16.84 1.09
N PRO A 658 -15.37 15.74 0.73
CA PRO A 658 -14.68 14.48 0.42
C PRO A 658 -13.73 14.67 -0.77
N ILE A 659 -12.48 14.24 -0.59
CA ILE A 659 -11.45 14.22 -1.63
C ILE A 659 -11.22 12.77 -2.06
N GLU A 660 -11.30 12.52 -3.35
CA GLU A 660 -11.12 11.22 -3.97
C GLU A 660 -9.73 11.09 -4.60
N GLY A 661 -9.23 9.86 -4.72
CA GLY A 661 -7.98 9.56 -5.43
C GLY A 661 -7.87 8.08 -5.78
N ILE A 662 -7.02 7.75 -6.74
CA ILE A 662 -6.96 6.39 -7.33
C ILE A 662 -5.50 5.90 -7.30
N ALA A 663 -5.28 4.68 -6.83
CA ALA A 663 -3.96 4.03 -6.85
C ALA A 663 -3.53 3.62 -8.26
N GLU A 664 -2.22 3.62 -8.51
CA GLU A 664 -1.63 3.40 -9.82
C GLU A 664 -1.48 1.91 -10.17
N GLY A 665 -1.28 1.64 -11.47
CA GLY A 665 -1.06 0.29 -11.99
C GLY A 665 -2.31 -0.59 -12.02
N ALA A 666 -2.12 -1.92 -11.94
CA ALA A 666 -3.15 -2.91 -12.26
C ALA A 666 -4.00 -3.37 -11.06
N PHE A 667 -3.44 -3.46 -9.85
CA PHE A 667 -4.06 -4.19 -8.74
C PHE A 667 -5.13 -3.40 -7.98
N THR A 668 -6.16 -4.10 -7.52
CA THR A 668 -7.34 -3.54 -6.82
C THR A 668 -7.45 -3.99 -5.36
N GLN A 669 -6.81 -5.11 -5.03
CA GLN A 669 -6.76 -5.68 -3.71
C GLN A 669 -5.50 -5.18 -2.99
N ILE A 670 -5.57 -5.09 -1.67
CA ILE A 670 -4.39 -4.83 -0.83
C ILE A 670 -4.24 -5.96 0.19
N ASN A 671 -3.02 -6.48 0.32
CA ASN A 671 -2.63 -7.36 1.41
C ASN A 671 -2.01 -6.54 2.55
N CYS A 672 -2.35 -6.87 3.78
CA CYS A 672 -1.84 -6.21 4.99
C CYS A 672 -1.63 -7.30 6.05
N SER A 673 -0.46 -7.95 6.02
CA SER A 673 -0.12 -9.04 6.94
C SER A 673 0.46 -8.56 8.27
N SER A 674 0.96 -7.33 8.34
CA SER A 674 1.27 -6.67 9.61
C SER A 674 -0.03 -6.40 10.40
N PRO A 675 0.02 -6.30 11.73
CA PRO A 675 -1.11 -5.77 12.50
C PRO A 675 -1.34 -4.29 12.18
N LEU A 676 -2.51 -3.77 12.57
CA LEU A 676 -2.82 -2.35 12.45
C LEU A 676 -2.15 -1.58 13.60
N TYR A 677 -1.14 -0.78 13.25
CA TYR A 677 -0.46 0.14 14.15
C TYR A 677 -1.23 1.46 14.26
N ILE A 678 -1.23 2.06 15.45
CA ILE A 678 -2.01 3.25 15.81
C ILE A 678 -1.11 4.23 16.57
N GLY A 679 -1.11 5.51 16.16
CA GLY A 679 -0.36 6.61 16.78
C GLY A 679 1.17 6.55 16.60
N GLY A 680 1.70 5.44 16.11
CA GLY A 680 3.11 5.28 15.78
C GLY A 680 3.44 3.84 15.37
N VAL A 681 4.72 3.56 15.13
CA VAL A 681 5.24 2.22 14.80
C VAL A 681 6.47 1.88 15.65
N PRO A 682 6.83 0.60 15.85
CA PRO A 682 8.01 0.22 16.62
C PRO A 682 9.33 0.72 15.99
N GLU A 683 9.43 0.66 14.66
CA GLU A 683 10.66 0.92 13.91
C GLU A 683 10.34 1.65 12.59
N TYR A 684 10.42 2.98 12.60
CA TYR A 684 10.13 3.83 11.43
C TYR A 684 10.97 3.47 10.20
N ASP A 685 12.25 3.15 10.40
CA ASP A 685 13.19 2.79 9.33
C ASP A 685 12.81 1.50 8.56
N LYS A 686 11.89 0.67 9.09
CA LYS A 686 11.39 -0.56 8.45
C LYS A 686 10.13 -0.35 7.61
N THR A 687 9.47 0.81 7.71
CA THR A 687 8.23 1.08 6.98
C THR A 687 8.45 1.32 5.48
N LYS A 688 7.40 1.14 4.65
CA LYS A 688 7.48 1.44 3.22
C LYS A 688 7.73 2.94 3.02
N LYS A 689 8.83 3.29 2.36
CA LYS A 689 9.28 4.69 2.18
C LYS A 689 8.26 5.61 1.51
N THR A 690 7.38 5.06 0.67
CA THR A 690 6.27 5.75 -0.01
C THR A 690 5.10 6.08 0.94
N ALA A 691 4.94 5.34 2.04
CA ALA A 691 3.84 5.49 2.99
C ALA A 691 3.87 6.77 3.83
N GLY A 692 4.97 7.53 3.81
CA GLY A 692 5.09 8.81 4.53
C GLY A 692 5.20 8.68 6.06
N VAL A 693 5.34 7.46 6.59
CA VAL A 693 5.46 7.18 8.03
C VAL A 693 6.85 7.57 8.53
N ILE A 694 7.00 8.82 8.94
CA ILE A 694 8.28 9.45 9.29
C ILE A 694 8.34 9.85 10.77
N LYS A 695 7.18 10.06 11.43
CA LYS A 695 7.08 10.50 12.83
C LYS A 695 5.92 9.80 13.57
N PRO A 696 6.03 9.58 14.89
CA PRO A 696 4.87 9.28 15.73
C PRO A 696 3.88 10.45 15.77
N PHE A 697 2.63 10.14 16.07
CA PHE A 697 1.58 11.11 16.33
C PHE A 697 1.61 11.54 17.80
N THR A 698 1.59 12.85 18.03
CA THR A 698 1.45 13.45 19.36
C THR A 698 0.05 14.03 19.49
N GLY A 699 -0.76 13.45 20.37
CA GLY A 699 -2.17 13.78 20.49
C GLY A 699 -3.03 12.62 21.02
N ILE A 700 -4.35 12.79 20.99
CA ILE A 700 -5.33 11.84 21.55
C ILE A 700 -6.02 11.09 20.40
N VAL A 701 -6.20 9.77 20.52
CA VAL A 701 -7.11 8.99 19.65
C VAL A 701 -8.15 8.31 20.52
N GLN A 702 -9.42 8.65 20.29
CA GLN A 702 -10.53 8.29 21.19
C GLN A 702 -11.47 7.24 20.59
N LYS A 703 -11.65 7.27 19.27
CA LYS A 703 -12.49 6.35 18.52
C LYS A 703 -11.68 5.83 17.33
N LEU A 704 -11.74 4.52 17.12
CA LEU A 704 -11.37 3.86 15.88
C LEU A 704 -12.50 2.87 15.54
N ILE A 705 -13.07 3.02 14.35
CA ILE A 705 -13.95 2.04 13.73
C ILE A 705 -13.28 1.59 12.44
N LEU A 706 -13.30 0.28 12.17
CA LEU A 706 -12.93 -0.33 10.90
C LEU A 706 -14.15 -1.13 10.43
N ASN A 707 -14.70 -0.83 9.24
CA ASN A 707 -15.78 -1.61 8.64
C ASN A 707 -16.98 -1.81 9.60
N ASP A 708 -17.46 -0.72 10.21
CA ASP A 708 -18.50 -0.67 11.26
C ASP A 708 -18.16 -1.36 12.60
N LEU A 709 -17.05 -2.10 12.67
CA LEU A 709 -16.54 -2.69 13.92
C LEU A 709 -15.75 -1.64 14.71
N THR A 710 -16.18 -1.35 15.95
CA THR A 710 -15.36 -0.57 16.89
C THR A 710 -14.11 -1.36 17.27
N MET A 711 -12.94 -0.74 17.15
CA MET A 711 -11.63 -1.34 17.45
C MET A 711 -11.09 -0.73 18.76
N PRO A 712 -11.39 -1.31 19.94
CA PRO A 712 -11.07 -0.69 21.22
C PRO A 712 -9.57 -0.72 21.53
N ILE A 713 -8.98 0.46 21.72
CA ILE A 713 -7.59 0.66 22.15
C ILE A 713 -7.53 0.55 23.69
N THR A 714 -7.70 -0.67 24.20
CA THR A 714 -7.75 -0.96 25.64
C THR A 714 -6.91 -2.20 25.99
N ALA A 715 -6.44 -2.27 27.24
CA ALA A 715 -5.68 -3.42 27.72
C ALA A 715 -6.53 -4.72 27.61
N GLY A 716 -6.00 -5.72 26.89
CA GLY A 716 -6.69 -6.98 26.60
C GLY A 716 -7.39 -7.07 25.24
N SER A 717 -7.60 -5.94 24.55
CA SER A 717 -8.06 -5.91 23.15
C SER A 717 -7.00 -5.38 22.18
N ALA A 718 -6.07 -4.57 22.69
CA ALA A 718 -4.90 -4.05 21.99
C ALA A 718 -3.62 -4.42 22.77
N THR A 719 -2.49 -4.40 22.07
CA THR A 719 -1.16 -4.25 22.68
C THR A 719 -0.55 -2.91 22.26
N GLY A 720 0.62 -2.55 22.77
CA GLY A 720 1.19 -1.22 22.55
C GLY A 720 2.19 -0.83 23.62
N VAL A 721 2.81 0.33 23.43
CA VAL A 721 3.93 0.86 24.19
C VAL A 721 3.69 2.33 24.53
N ASN A 722 3.93 2.73 25.78
CA ASN A 722 3.98 4.10 26.28
C ASN A 722 2.77 5.01 25.96
N VAL A 723 1.60 4.40 25.69
CA VAL A 723 0.33 5.13 25.53
C VAL A 723 -0.24 5.47 26.91
N ALA A 724 -0.43 6.76 27.17
CA ALA A 724 -0.97 7.28 28.42
C ALA A 724 -2.49 7.50 28.36
N ASN A 725 -3.07 7.95 29.47
CA ASN A 725 -4.39 8.59 29.47
C ASN A 725 -4.25 10.10 29.24
N SER A 726 -5.13 10.68 28.43
CA SER A 726 -5.33 12.14 28.35
C SER A 726 -6.09 12.67 29.58
N ALA A 727 -6.15 14.00 29.73
CA ALA A 727 -6.98 14.65 30.74
C ALA A 727 -8.47 14.61 30.33
N HIS A 728 -9.15 13.50 30.64
CA HIS A 728 -10.50 13.21 30.16
C HIS A 728 -11.38 12.58 31.25
N PRO A 729 -12.67 12.94 31.40
CA PRO A 729 -13.50 12.49 32.52
C PRO A 729 -13.57 10.98 32.77
N CYS A 730 -13.55 10.13 31.73
CA CYS A 730 -13.54 8.66 31.92
C CYS A 730 -12.36 8.13 32.75
N VAL A 731 -11.25 8.88 32.85
CA VAL A 731 -10.08 8.48 33.66
C VAL A 731 -10.41 8.45 35.15
N GLU A 732 -11.37 9.26 35.60
CA GLU A 732 -11.87 9.28 36.99
C GLU A 732 -12.89 8.15 37.27
N SER A 733 -13.13 7.26 36.30
CA SER A 733 -14.13 6.17 36.37
C SER A 733 -15.55 6.64 36.79
N PRO A 734 -16.14 7.63 36.10
CA PRO A 734 -17.32 8.37 36.55
C PRO A 734 -18.66 7.62 36.39
N CYS A 735 -18.62 6.35 35.97
CA CYS A 735 -19.80 5.51 35.81
C CYS A 735 -19.93 4.56 37.02
N ALA A 736 -20.94 4.78 37.85
CA ALA A 736 -21.18 4.01 39.06
C ALA A 736 -21.61 2.56 38.76
N ASN A 737 -21.61 1.72 39.80
CA ASN A 737 -22.25 0.40 39.81
C ASN A 737 -21.79 -0.58 38.71
N GLY A 738 -20.55 -0.44 38.22
CA GLY A 738 -20.03 -1.26 37.11
C GLY A 738 -20.42 -0.77 35.71
N GLY A 739 -20.92 0.46 35.59
CA GLY A 739 -21.11 1.14 34.31
C GLY A 739 -19.78 1.31 33.56
N THR A 740 -19.81 1.12 32.24
CA THR A 740 -18.62 1.21 31.40
C THR A 740 -18.55 2.62 30.78
N CYS A 741 -17.46 3.35 30.99
CA CYS A 741 -17.33 4.71 30.47
C CYS A 741 -16.90 4.71 29.00
N ARG A 742 -17.70 5.32 28.12
CA ARG A 742 -17.33 5.60 26.73
C ARG A 742 -16.89 7.07 26.62
N PRO A 743 -15.65 7.34 26.18
CA PRO A 743 -15.19 8.71 25.95
C PRO A 743 -15.81 9.31 24.68
N LYS A 744 -16.10 10.63 24.68
CA LYS A 744 -16.78 11.32 23.56
C LYS A 744 -16.43 12.81 23.53
N TRP A 745 -15.45 13.17 22.69
CA TRP A 745 -14.75 14.46 22.70
C TRP A 745 -14.29 14.81 24.13
N ASP A 746 -14.59 15.99 24.67
CA ASP A 746 -14.29 16.36 26.06
C ASP A 746 -15.35 15.86 27.08
N SER A 747 -16.25 14.96 26.65
CA SER A 747 -17.40 14.46 27.40
C SER A 747 -17.43 12.93 27.44
N TYR A 748 -18.47 12.34 28.05
CA TYR A 748 -18.60 10.89 28.14
C TYR A 748 -20.06 10.44 28.21
N GLU A 749 -20.26 9.18 27.83
CA GLU A 749 -21.51 8.44 28.01
C GLU A 749 -21.22 7.14 28.78
N CYS A 750 -22.09 6.74 29.70
CA CYS A 750 -21.97 5.45 30.37
C CYS A 750 -22.81 4.37 29.67
N ASP A 751 -22.25 3.16 29.53
CA ASP A 751 -22.99 1.92 29.22
C ASP A 751 -23.37 1.23 30.54
N CYS A 752 -24.60 1.45 31.00
CA CYS A 752 -25.07 1.00 32.32
C CYS A 752 -25.48 -0.48 32.33
N PRO A 753 -25.11 -1.27 33.36
CA PRO A 753 -25.54 -2.65 33.52
C PRO A 753 -27.03 -2.74 33.87
N LEU A 754 -27.62 -3.91 33.63
CA LEU A 754 -29.02 -4.20 33.95
C LEU A 754 -29.34 -3.87 35.41
N GLY A 755 -30.47 -3.21 35.64
CA GLY A 755 -30.88 -2.71 36.96
C GLY A 755 -30.34 -1.32 37.35
N TYR A 756 -29.58 -0.64 36.48
CA TYR A 756 -29.07 0.72 36.74
C TYR A 756 -29.31 1.69 35.57
N ASP A 757 -29.73 2.91 35.90
CA ASP A 757 -30.01 4.03 34.97
C ASP A 757 -29.36 5.35 35.46
N GLY A 758 -29.43 6.38 34.63
CA GLY A 758 -28.94 7.72 34.86
C GLY A 758 -27.65 7.97 34.09
N ARG A 759 -27.32 9.25 33.88
CA ARG A 759 -26.13 9.69 33.13
C ARG A 759 -24.82 9.03 33.61
N HIS A 760 -24.78 8.59 34.86
CA HIS A 760 -23.62 8.01 35.53
C HIS A 760 -23.93 6.61 36.10
N CYS A 761 -24.99 5.94 35.64
CA CYS A 761 -25.51 4.67 36.17
C CYS A 761 -25.80 4.69 37.68
N GLN A 762 -26.05 5.89 38.22
CA GLN A 762 -26.10 6.14 39.66
C GLN A 762 -27.47 5.84 40.30
N LYS A 763 -28.51 5.65 39.49
CA LYS A 763 -29.83 5.25 39.96
C LYS A 763 -29.95 3.74 39.88
N ALA A 764 -30.19 3.07 41.00
CA ALA A 764 -30.77 1.73 40.95
C ALA A 764 -32.20 1.83 40.41
N VAL A 765 -32.60 0.92 39.53
CA VAL A 765 -33.97 0.82 39.02
C VAL A 765 -34.79 0.06 40.05
N THR A 766 -35.50 0.80 40.91
CA THR A 766 -36.19 0.27 42.10
C THR A 766 -37.59 -0.30 41.82
N GLU A 767 -38.16 0.01 40.66
CA GLU A 767 -39.41 -0.55 40.16
C GLU A 767 -39.08 -1.67 39.16
N ALA A 768 -39.87 -2.75 39.13
CA ALA A 768 -39.65 -3.82 38.18
C ALA A 768 -39.84 -3.31 36.74
N ILE A 769 -38.90 -3.60 35.84
CA ILE A 769 -38.98 -3.20 34.43
C ILE A 769 -39.94 -4.13 33.69
N GLU A 770 -41.25 -3.91 33.85
CA GLU A 770 -42.30 -4.70 33.18
C GLU A 770 -42.18 -4.66 31.64
N ILE A 771 -41.74 -3.53 31.10
CA ILE A 771 -41.53 -3.31 29.68
C ILE A 771 -40.18 -2.62 29.46
N PRO A 772 -39.15 -3.31 28.91
CA PRO A 772 -37.86 -2.70 28.61
C PRO A 772 -37.93 -1.73 27.41
N GLN A 773 -37.27 -0.59 27.58
CA GLN A 773 -36.91 0.38 26.56
C GLN A 773 -35.47 0.14 26.10
N PHE A 774 -35.25 0.31 24.80
CA PHE A 774 -33.96 0.17 24.12
C PHE A 774 -33.64 1.48 23.40
N ILE A 775 -32.38 1.92 23.49
CA ILE A 775 -31.88 3.20 22.95
C ILE A 775 -30.83 2.99 21.84
N GLY A 776 -31.00 1.96 21.01
CA GLY A 776 -30.11 1.62 19.89
C GLY A 776 -28.77 0.98 20.30
N ARG A 777 -28.22 1.36 21.46
CA ARG A 777 -27.06 0.70 22.12
C ARG A 777 -27.45 -0.15 23.34
N SER A 778 -28.70 -0.61 23.38
CA SER A 778 -29.22 -1.46 24.45
C SER A 778 -29.34 -2.91 24.02
N TYR A 779 -29.20 -3.84 24.96
CA TYR A 779 -29.50 -5.25 24.71
C TYR A 779 -29.89 -5.98 26.00
N LEU A 780 -30.64 -7.07 25.85
CA LEU A 780 -30.82 -8.14 26.84
C LEU A 780 -30.28 -9.43 26.22
N THR A 781 -29.61 -10.27 27.02
CA THR A 781 -29.10 -11.58 26.57
C THR A 781 -29.57 -12.72 27.47
N TYR A 782 -29.77 -13.90 26.87
CA TYR A 782 -30.29 -15.09 27.54
C TYR A 782 -29.48 -16.32 27.10
N ASP A 783 -28.86 -17.01 28.06
CA ASP A 783 -28.05 -18.22 27.86
C ASP A 783 -28.69 -19.49 28.46
N ASN A 784 -29.75 -19.33 29.27
CA ASN A 784 -30.45 -20.42 29.93
C ASN A 784 -30.88 -21.50 28.93
N ARG A 785 -30.44 -22.74 29.19
CA ARG A 785 -30.63 -23.89 28.31
C ARG A 785 -32.08 -24.14 27.90
N ASP A 786 -33.07 -23.82 28.74
CA ASP A 786 -34.47 -24.08 28.41
C ASP A 786 -35.09 -22.94 27.58
N ILE A 787 -34.66 -21.69 27.78
CA ILE A 787 -34.96 -20.56 26.86
C ILE A 787 -34.34 -20.83 25.48
N LEU A 788 -33.08 -21.31 25.45
CA LEU A 788 -32.39 -21.67 24.21
C LEU A 788 -33.01 -22.89 23.50
N LYS A 789 -33.52 -23.90 24.23
CA LYS A 789 -34.29 -24.99 23.62
C LYS A 789 -35.63 -24.50 23.06
N ARG A 790 -36.35 -23.63 23.77
CA ARG A 790 -37.71 -23.19 23.38
C ARG A 790 -37.74 -22.19 22.24
N SER A 791 -36.73 -21.32 22.14
CA SER A 791 -36.56 -20.41 20.99
C SER A 791 -36.24 -21.14 19.67
N VAL A 792 -35.70 -22.36 19.73
CA VAL A 792 -35.45 -23.21 18.54
C VAL A 792 -35.96 -24.65 18.80
N ALA A 793 -37.25 -24.76 19.10
CA ALA A 793 -37.87 -26.01 19.56
C ALA A 793 -37.68 -27.18 18.55
N SER A 794 -36.97 -28.21 19.02
CA SER A 794 -36.69 -29.45 18.26
C SER A 794 -35.98 -29.25 16.91
N GLY A 795 -35.29 -28.11 16.70
CA GLY A 795 -34.53 -27.77 15.49
C GLY A 795 -35.38 -27.45 14.26
N SER A 796 -36.48 -28.16 14.03
CA SER A 796 -37.35 -27.98 12.86
C SER A 796 -38.32 -26.81 12.99
N ARG A 797 -38.85 -26.49 14.18
CA ARG A 797 -39.94 -25.52 14.32
C ARG A 797 -39.64 -24.41 15.33
N THR A 798 -39.74 -23.17 14.87
CA THR A 798 -39.58 -21.96 15.69
C THR A 798 -40.92 -21.22 15.68
N SER A 799 -41.37 -20.73 16.84
CA SER A 799 -42.51 -19.82 16.93
C SER A 799 -42.22 -18.73 17.93
N LEU A 800 -42.30 -17.49 17.47
CA LEU A 800 -42.08 -16.26 18.22
C LEU A 800 -43.36 -15.40 18.13
N PHE A 801 -43.79 -14.85 19.26
CA PHE A 801 -44.77 -13.78 19.31
C PHE A 801 -44.20 -12.66 20.19
N MET A 802 -44.35 -11.41 19.76
CA MET A 802 -43.96 -10.23 20.56
C MET A 802 -44.82 -9.03 20.19
N ARG A 803 -44.78 -8.00 21.03
CA ARG A 803 -45.20 -6.65 20.68
C ARG A 803 -44.00 -5.73 20.71
N PHE A 804 -43.90 -4.80 19.77
CA PHE A 804 -42.86 -3.76 19.78
C PHE A 804 -43.46 -2.39 19.46
N LYS A 805 -42.77 -1.33 19.87
CA LYS A 805 -42.92 0.02 19.30
C LYS A 805 -41.53 0.57 18.94
N SER A 806 -41.40 1.27 17.82
CA SER A 806 -40.14 1.90 17.38
C SER A 806 -40.36 3.35 16.97
N THR A 807 -39.31 4.17 17.08
CA THR A 807 -39.21 5.51 16.47
C THR A 807 -38.10 5.60 15.42
N ALA A 808 -37.25 4.57 15.28
CA ALA A 808 -36.23 4.46 14.24
C ALA A 808 -36.69 3.53 13.10
N LYS A 809 -36.23 3.84 11.87
CA LYS A 809 -36.42 3.02 10.66
C LYS A 809 -35.61 1.74 10.66
N ASP A 810 -34.51 1.72 11.40
CA ASP A 810 -33.50 0.67 11.36
C ASP A 810 -33.18 0.25 12.79
N GLY A 811 -32.98 -1.05 13.01
CA GLY A 811 -32.61 -1.56 14.32
C GLY A 811 -32.87 -3.05 14.48
N LEU A 812 -31.91 -3.76 15.06
CA LEU A 812 -32.04 -5.17 15.43
C LEU A 812 -33.01 -5.34 16.62
N LEU A 813 -34.10 -6.10 16.43
CA LEU A 813 -35.06 -6.45 17.49
C LEU A 813 -34.73 -7.77 18.19
N LEU A 814 -34.18 -8.74 17.47
CA LEU A 814 -33.84 -10.07 17.99
C LEU A 814 -32.70 -10.67 17.18
N TRP A 815 -31.73 -11.28 17.87
CA TRP A 815 -30.69 -12.09 17.24
C TRP A 815 -30.43 -13.39 17.99
N ARG A 816 -30.21 -14.46 17.24
CA ARG A 816 -29.51 -15.65 17.71
C ARG A 816 -28.77 -16.27 16.52
N GLY A 817 -27.46 -16.48 16.66
CA GLY A 817 -26.60 -17.05 15.63
C GLY A 817 -25.28 -17.49 16.26
N ASP A 818 -24.46 -18.23 15.50
CA ASP A 818 -23.10 -18.54 15.92
C ASP A 818 -22.19 -17.28 15.83
N SER A 819 -21.12 -17.27 16.63
CA SER A 819 -20.26 -16.11 16.84
C SER A 819 -18.77 -16.51 16.82
N PRO A 820 -17.95 -15.97 15.89
CA PRO A 820 -18.32 -15.10 14.77
C PRO A 820 -19.16 -15.83 13.71
N MET A 821 -19.99 -15.07 13.00
CA MET A 821 -20.88 -15.61 11.96
C MET A 821 -20.10 -15.92 10.67
N ARG A 822 -20.32 -17.11 10.11
CA ARG A 822 -19.79 -17.54 8.80
C ARG A 822 -20.87 -17.38 7.72
N PRO A 823 -20.55 -17.33 6.42
CA PRO A 823 -21.56 -17.17 5.35
C PRO A 823 -22.68 -18.23 5.37
N ASN A 824 -22.34 -19.46 5.77
CA ASN A 824 -23.28 -20.58 5.93
C ASN A 824 -23.55 -20.92 7.40
N SER A 825 -23.32 -20.01 8.35
CA SER A 825 -23.76 -20.21 9.74
C SER A 825 -25.29 -20.13 9.84
N ASP A 826 -25.85 -21.01 10.66
CA ASP A 826 -27.25 -20.94 11.06
C ASP A 826 -27.47 -19.69 11.94
N PHE A 827 -28.56 -18.97 11.66
CA PHE A 827 -28.98 -17.82 12.43
C PHE A 827 -30.49 -17.62 12.36
N LEU A 828 -31.00 -16.79 13.28
CA LEU A 828 -32.38 -16.37 13.41
C LEU A 828 -32.38 -14.90 13.83
N SER A 829 -32.95 -14.02 13.02
CA SER A 829 -32.98 -12.59 13.28
C SER A 829 -34.36 -11.98 13.04
N MET A 830 -34.62 -10.88 13.73
CA MET A 830 -35.73 -9.99 13.45
C MET A 830 -35.27 -8.55 13.66
N GLY A 831 -35.63 -7.65 12.76
CA GLY A 831 -35.22 -6.26 12.81
C GLY A 831 -36.01 -5.37 11.89
N LEU A 832 -35.83 -4.06 12.06
CA LEU A 832 -36.29 -3.05 11.12
C LEU A 832 -35.14 -2.68 10.17
N GLN A 833 -35.46 -2.52 8.90
CA GLN A 833 -34.57 -2.02 7.84
C GLN A 833 -35.39 -1.15 6.88
N ASP A 834 -35.00 0.11 6.67
CA ASP A 834 -35.74 1.12 5.91
C ASP A 834 -37.22 1.31 6.35
N GLY A 835 -37.54 0.94 7.60
CA GLY A 835 -38.89 0.94 8.16
C GLY A 835 -39.73 -0.30 7.85
N ALA A 836 -39.22 -1.25 7.05
CA ALA A 836 -39.83 -2.57 6.89
C ALA A 836 -39.40 -3.50 8.03
N LEU A 837 -40.32 -4.33 8.54
CA LEU A 837 -39.99 -5.37 9.51
C LEU A 837 -39.57 -6.64 8.78
N ILE A 838 -38.34 -7.09 9.01
CA ILE A 838 -37.76 -8.29 8.42
C ILE A 838 -37.65 -9.37 9.50
N PHE A 839 -38.14 -10.57 9.18
CA PHE A 839 -37.82 -11.80 9.88
C PHE A 839 -36.92 -12.65 8.97
N SER A 840 -35.73 -13.03 9.46
CA SER A 840 -34.75 -13.77 8.68
C SER A 840 -34.18 -14.98 9.42
N TYR A 841 -33.75 -15.99 8.69
CA TYR A 841 -33.06 -17.16 9.22
C TYR A 841 -32.29 -17.91 8.12
N ASN A 842 -31.16 -18.51 8.49
CA ASN A 842 -30.36 -19.41 7.63
C ASN A 842 -30.33 -20.82 8.25
N LEU A 843 -30.29 -21.84 7.38
CA LEU A 843 -30.26 -23.26 7.71
C LEU A 843 -29.08 -23.94 6.98
N GLY A 844 -27.91 -23.30 6.95
CA GLY A 844 -26.71 -23.83 6.29
C GLY A 844 -26.78 -23.91 4.76
N SER A 845 -27.70 -23.20 4.11
CA SER A 845 -27.90 -23.26 2.64
C SER A 845 -28.31 -21.92 2.00
N GLY A 846 -28.43 -20.86 2.80
CA GLY A 846 -28.83 -19.51 2.37
C GLY A 846 -30.00 -18.96 3.20
N PRO A 847 -30.06 -17.63 3.43
CA PRO A 847 -31.08 -17.01 4.27
C PRO A 847 -32.45 -16.95 3.60
N ALA A 848 -33.50 -17.10 4.39
CA ALA A 848 -34.86 -16.68 4.03
C ALA A 848 -35.14 -15.29 4.58
N ASN A 849 -35.36 -14.29 3.75
CA ASN A 849 -35.74 -12.95 4.19
C ASN A 849 -37.25 -12.74 3.99
N ILE A 850 -38.00 -12.52 5.08
CA ILE A 850 -39.46 -12.29 5.05
C ILE A 850 -39.73 -10.88 5.55
N ALA A 851 -39.91 -9.95 4.62
CA ALA A 851 -40.24 -8.55 4.90
C ALA A 851 -41.76 -8.31 4.93
N VAL A 852 -42.19 -7.42 5.83
CA VAL A 852 -43.47 -6.73 5.79
C VAL A 852 -43.19 -5.23 5.79
N ASN A 853 -43.83 -4.48 4.90
CA ASN A 853 -43.72 -3.02 4.85
C ASN A 853 -44.95 -2.41 5.54
N GLY A 854 -44.73 -1.40 6.39
CA GLY A 854 -45.79 -0.75 7.17
C GLY A 854 -45.26 0.47 7.92
N THR A 855 -46.11 1.14 8.69
CA THR A 855 -45.73 2.37 9.43
C THR A 855 -45.16 2.05 10.81
N PHE A 856 -44.13 1.20 10.86
CA PHE A 856 -43.60 0.62 12.11
C PHE A 856 -42.71 1.55 12.95
N THR A 857 -42.54 2.79 12.50
CA THR A 857 -41.73 3.83 13.13
C THR A 857 -42.58 4.94 13.76
N ASP A 858 -43.88 4.70 13.94
CA ASP A 858 -44.87 5.70 14.36
C ASP A 858 -45.03 5.84 15.89
N GLY A 859 -44.18 5.15 16.66
CA GLY A 859 -44.21 5.10 18.12
C GLY A 859 -45.32 4.23 18.72
N LYS A 860 -46.16 3.54 17.93
CA LYS A 860 -47.28 2.72 18.43
C LYS A 860 -46.91 1.24 18.57
N TRP A 861 -47.75 0.52 19.30
CA TRP A 861 -47.57 -0.91 19.59
C TRP A 861 -48.05 -1.81 18.45
N HIS A 862 -47.11 -2.41 17.73
CA HIS A 862 -47.35 -3.44 16.73
C HIS A 862 -47.32 -4.84 17.33
N ARG A 863 -48.17 -5.75 16.83
CA ARG A 863 -48.20 -7.18 17.21
C ARG A 863 -47.51 -8.00 16.14
N VAL A 864 -46.47 -8.75 16.50
CA VAL A 864 -45.69 -9.58 15.57
C VAL A 864 -45.86 -11.05 15.91
N LYS A 865 -46.10 -11.87 14.89
CA LYS A 865 -46.03 -13.33 14.97
C LYS A 865 -45.14 -13.86 13.86
N ALA A 866 -44.04 -14.51 14.22
CA ALA A 866 -43.12 -15.17 13.31
C ALA A 866 -43.09 -16.67 13.59
N VAL A 867 -43.30 -17.48 12.55
CA VAL A 867 -43.32 -18.95 12.65
C VAL A 867 -42.48 -19.54 11.54
N ARG A 868 -41.56 -20.44 11.87
CA ARG A 868 -40.77 -21.24 10.92
C ARG A 868 -41.09 -22.72 11.16
N ASP A 869 -41.34 -23.47 10.09
CA ASP A 869 -41.53 -24.92 10.10
C ASP A 869 -40.66 -25.54 8.99
N GLY A 870 -39.55 -26.15 9.40
CA GLY A 870 -38.44 -26.53 8.54
C GLY A 870 -37.83 -25.31 7.82
N GLN A 871 -37.91 -25.33 6.49
CA GLN A 871 -37.47 -24.24 5.63
C GLN A 871 -38.49 -23.11 5.52
N SER A 872 -39.78 -23.38 5.71
CA SER A 872 -40.86 -22.44 5.42
C SER A 872 -41.08 -21.51 6.60
N GLY A 873 -41.18 -20.21 6.33
CA GLY A 873 -41.40 -19.17 7.33
C GLY A 873 -42.64 -18.36 7.01
N LYS A 874 -43.25 -17.81 8.07
CA LYS A 874 -44.43 -16.94 8.02
C LYS A 874 -44.25 -15.81 9.02
N LEU A 875 -44.23 -14.57 8.53
CA LEU A 875 -44.32 -13.35 9.33
C LEU A 875 -45.75 -12.81 9.22
N THR A 876 -46.26 -12.25 10.30
CA THR A 876 -47.55 -11.55 10.35
C THR A 876 -47.39 -10.38 11.32
N VAL A 877 -47.74 -9.17 10.86
CA VAL A 877 -47.63 -7.94 11.65
C VAL A 877 -48.97 -7.24 11.61
N ASP A 878 -49.57 -7.05 12.79
CA ASP A 878 -50.94 -6.57 12.97
C ASP A 878 -51.91 -7.17 11.92
N ASP A 879 -52.54 -6.30 11.13
CA ASP A 879 -53.55 -6.65 10.14
C ASP A 879 -53.05 -6.43 8.70
N TYR A 880 -51.73 -6.22 8.49
CA TYR A 880 -51.06 -6.08 7.17
C TYR A 880 -51.02 -7.39 6.35
N GLY A 881 -51.74 -8.43 6.80
CA GLY A 881 -51.70 -9.77 6.25
C GLY A 881 -50.45 -10.54 6.65
N ALA A 882 -50.38 -11.81 6.22
CA ALA A 882 -49.23 -12.65 6.44
C ALA A 882 -48.35 -12.73 5.19
N LYS A 883 -47.03 -12.60 5.38
CA LYS A 883 -46.02 -12.87 4.36
C LYS A 883 -45.31 -14.17 4.66
N THR A 884 -44.92 -14.90 3.62
CA THR A 884 -44.24 -16.18 3.72
C THR A 884 -43.01 -16.21 2.84
N GLY A 885 -41.97 -16.89 3.28
CA GLY A 885 -40.75 -17.15 2.53
C GLY A 885 -40.21 -18.54 2.87
N ARG A 886 -39.12 -18.94 2.22
CA ARG A 886 -38.53 -20.27 2.41
C ARG A 886 -37.01 -20.20 2.28
N SER A 887 -36.30 -20.88 3.18
CA SER A 887 -34.84 -21.03 3.09
C SER A 887 -34.49 -22.03 1.99
N PRO A 888 -33.53 -21.71 1.10
CA PRO A 888 -33.07 -22.59 0.02
C PRO A 888 -32.42 -23.91 0.52
N GLY A 889 -32.02 -24.75 -0.44
CA GLY A 889 -31.36 -26.03 -0.17
C GLY A 889 -32.31 -27.13 0.29
N LYS A 890 -31.80 -28.05 1.13
CA LYS A 890 -32.55 -29.23 1.64
C LYS A 890 -32.63 -29.31 3.18
N MET A 891 -31.84 -28.50 3.88
CA MET A 891 -31.75 -28.52 5.34
C MET A 891 -33.02 -27.93 5.98
N ARG A 892 -33.45 -28.50 7.12
CA ARG A 892 -34.68 -28.10 7.85
C ARG A 892 -34.44 -27.80 9.33
N GLN A 893 -33.28 -28.18 9.86
CA GLN A 893 -32.87 -27.91 11.24
C GLN A 893 -32.15 -26.58 11.33
N LEU A 894 -32.22 -25.95 12.50
CA LEU A 894 -31.57 -24.69 12.84
C LEU A 894 -30.66 -24.97 14.05
N ASN A 895 -29.36 -25.00 13.81
CA ASN A 895 -28.33 -25.55 14.69
C ASN A 895 -27.46 -24.44 15.29
N ILE A 896 -28.06 -23.62 16.16
CA ILE A 896 -27.38 -22.45 16.74
C ILE A 896 -26.93 -22.71 18.17
N ASN A 897 -25.65 -22.52 18.46
CA ASN A 897 -25.07 -22.69 19.79
C ASN A 897 -24.96 -21.36 20.58
N GLY A 898 -25.02 -20.22 19.89
CA GLY A 898 -24.98 -18.89 20.53
C GLY A 898 -26.23 -18.56 21.38
N PRO A 899 -26.10 -17.58 22.31
CA PRO A 899 -27.19 -17.10 23.15
C PRO A 899 -28.27 -16.35 22.34
N LEU A 900 -29.42 -16.12 22.97
CA LEU A 900 -30.47 -15.26 22.43
C LEU A 900 -30.24 -13.81 22.87
N TYR A 901 -30.41 -12.86 21.96
CA TYR A 901 -30.37 -11.43 22.22
C TYR A 901 -31.68 -10.76 21.81
N VAL A 902 -32.10 -9.73 22.57
CA VAL A 902 -33.31 -8.92 22.30
C VAL A 902 -32.97 -7.42 22.38
N GLY A 903 -33.50 -6.66 21.42
CA GLY A 903 -33.39 -5.21 21.27
C GLY A 903 -32.04 -4.68 20.77
N GLY A 904 -31.05 -5.56 20.59
CA GLY A 904 -29.70 -5.24 20.13
C GLY A 904 -28.73 -6.33 20.59
N MET A 905 -27.43 -6.13 20.39
CA MET A 905 -26.35 -6.93 21.01
C MET A 905 -25.04 -6.14 21.01
N LYS A 906 -23.96 -6.71 21.56
CA LYS A 906 -22.59 -6.21 21.33
C LYS A 906 -22.22 -6.42 19.86
N GLU A 907 -21.45 -5.51 19.26
CA GLU A 907 -20.84 -5.67 17.92
C GLU A 907 -21.82 -6.10 16.80
N ILE A 908 -22.97 -5.43 16.73
CA ILE A 908 -24.11 -5.79 15.86
C ILE A 908 -23.70 -5.96 14.38
N ALA A 909 -22.92 -5.04 13.82
CA ALA A 909 -22.49 -5.12 12.43
C ALA A 909 -21.61 -6.35 12.13
N LEU A 910 -20.75 -6.76 13.08
CA LEU A 910 -19.90 -7.95 12.94
C LEU A 910 -20.74 -9.23 12.96
N HIS A 911 -21.66 -9.37 13.90
CA HIS A 911 -22.44 -10.59 14.06
C HIS A 911 -23.58 -10.74 13.05
N THR A 912 -24.11 -9.63 12.51
CA THR A 912 -25.22 -9.67 11.52
C THR A 912 -24.74 -9.61 10.06
N ASN A 913 -23.43 -9.70 9.81
CA ASN A 913 -22.81 -9.44 8.50
C ASN A 913 -23.29 -8.11 7.88
N ARG A 914 -23.29 -7.07 8.71
CA ARG A 914 -23.80 -5.70 8.45
C ARG A 914 -25.28 -5.58 8.03
N GLN A 915 -26.12 -6.61 8.23
CA GLN A 915 -27.57 -6.46 8.02
C GLN A 915 -28.17 -5.38 8.93
N TYR A 916 -27.62 -5.20 10.14
CA TYR A 916 -28.00 -4.14 11.06
C TYR A 916 -26.75 -3.48 11.66
N ILE A 917 -26.76 -2.15 11.77
CA ILE A 917 -25.68 -1.36 12.36
C ILE A 917 -25.98 -1.04 13.84
N GLY A 918 -27.26 -0.83 14.18
CA GLY A 918 -27.74 -0.53 15.54
C GLY A 918 -28.82 -1.49 16.03
N GLY A 919 -29.13 -1.42 17.33
CA GLY A 919 -30.27 -2.09 17.96
C GLY A 919 -31.57 -1.29 17.80
N LEU A 920 -32.64 -1.78 18.41
CA LEU A 920 -33.93 -1.10 18.48
C LEU A 920 -33.83 0.23 19.24
N VAL A 921 -34.45 1.29 18.69
CA VAL A 921 -34.79 2.52 19.41
C VAL A 921 -36.30 2.52 19.65
N GLY A 922 -36.72 2.03 20.82
CA GLY A 922 -38.09 1.62 21.04
C GLY A 922 -38.30 0.75 22.28
N CYS A 923 -39.34 -0.09 22.29
CA CYS A 923 -39.64 -1.00 23.38
C CYS A 923 -40.15 -2.36 22.88
N VAL A 924 -39.99 -3.42 23.68
CA VAL A 924 -40.53 -4.77 23.43
C VAL A 924 -41.36 -5.22 24.62
N SER A 925 -42.49 -5.91 24.40
CA SER A 925 -43.30 -6.53 25.45
C SER A 925 -43.96 -7.83 24.97
N HIS A 926 -44.55 -8.59 25.90
CA HIS A 926 -45.34 -9.79 25.60
C HIS A 926 -44.60 -10.86 24.77
N PHE A 927 -43.30 -11.04 25.00
CA PHE A 927 -42.47 -11.98 24.23
C PHE A 927 -42.79 -13.43 24.63
N THR A 928 -43.09 -14.28 23.64
CA THR A 928 -43.51 -15.67 23.83
C THR A 928 -42.75 -16.58 22.86
N LEU A 929 -42.13 -17.62 23.41
CA LEU A 929 -41.42 -18.70 22.71
C LEU A 929 -42.30 -19.96 22.65
N SER A 930 -41.98 -20.89 21.73
CA SER A 930 -42.60 -22.23 21.58
C SER A 930 -44.15 -22.32 21.51
N THR A 931 -44.85 -21.18 21.38
CA THR A 931 -46.32 -20.97 21.50
C THR A 931 -46.92 -21.01 22.91
N ASP A 932 -46.17 -21.48 23.92
CA ASP A 932 -46.62 -21.73 25.29
C ASP A 932 -45.82 -20.98 26.37
N TYR A 933 -44.59 -20.53 26.05
CA TYR A 933 -43.64 -20.05 27.04
C TYR A 933 -43.47 -18.53 26.96
N HIS A 934 -44.14 -17.81 27.86
CA HIS A 934 -43.93 -16.38 28.06
C HIS A 934 -42.55 -16.14 28.71
N LEU A 935 -41.78 -15.22 28.14
CA LEU A 935 -40.46 -14.83 28.66
C LEU A 935 -40.58 -13.51 29.43
N ALA A 936 -40.19 -13.50 30.70
CA ALA A 936 -40.10 -12.31 31.53
C ALA A 936 -38.84 -11.54 31.13
N LEU A 937 -38.96 -10.62 30.17
CA LEU A 937 -37.85 -10.00 29.43
C LEU A 937 -36.66 -9.56 30.30
N VAL A 938 -36.89 -8.99 31.49
CA VAL A 938 -35.82 -8.51 32.38
C VAL A 938 -35.49 -9.49 33.52
N GLU A 939 -36.44 -10.31 33.98
CA GLU A 939 -36.22 -11.25 35.09
C GLU A 939 -35.54 -12.56 34.64
N ASP A 940 -35.80 -13.01 33.40
CA ASP A 940 -35.18 -14.19 32.79
C ASP A 940 -33.82 -13.90 32.11
N ALA A 941 -33.39 -12.63 32.05
CA ALA A 941 -32.17 -12.21 31.37
C ALA A 941 -30.90 -12.52 32.18
N ALA A 942 -29.85 -12.97 31.49
CA ALA A 942 -28.55 -13.28 32.09
C ALA A 942 -27.65 -12.04 32.23
N ASP A 943 -27.72 -11.12 31.27
CA ASP A 943 -27.08 -9.79 31.29
C ASP A 943 -27.89 -8.81 30.43
N GLY A 944 -27.66 -7.51 30.62
CA GLY A 944 -28.16 -6.47 29.74
C GLY A 944 -27.44 -5.13 29.92
N LYS A 945 -27.49 -4.30 28.88
CA LYS A 945 -26.94 -2.94 28.89
C LYS A 945 -27.98 -1.91 28.48
N ASN A 946 -27.97 -0.76 29.16
CA ASN A 946 -28.77 0.42 28.85
C ASN A 946 -30.29 0.14 28.76
N ILE A 947 -30.82 -0.67 29.70
CA ILE A 947 -32.23 -1.09 29.71
C ILE A 947 -33.01 -0.23 30.71
N ASN A 948 -33.94 0.57 30.18
CA ASN A 948 -34.73 1.52 30.94
C ASN A 948 -36.21 1.12 30.94
N THR A 949 -37.03 1.70 31.82
CA THR A 949 -38.48 1.47 31.84
C THR A 949 -39.16 2.20 30.68
N CYS A 950 -39.89 1.46 29.84
CA CYS A 950 -40.64 2.03 28.73
C CYS A 950 -41.86 2.82 29.21
N THR A 951 -41.81 4.14 29.09
CA THR A 951 -42.99 4.99 29.24
C THR A 951 -43.99 4.74 28.12
N ASN A 952 -45.29 4.75 28.44
CA ASN A 952 -46.40 4.51 27.49
C ASN A 952 -46.35 5.40 26.25
#